data_AF-A0A9D5CCL7-F1
#
_entry.id   AF-A0A9D5CCL7-F1
#
_cell.length_a   1.000
_cell.length_b   1.000
_cell.length_c   1.000
_cell.angle_alpha   90.00
_cell.angle_beta   90.00
_cell.angle_gamma   90.00
#
_symmetry.space_group_name_H-M   'P 1'
#
loop_
_entity.id
_entity.type
_entity.pdbx_description
1 polymer ?
#
loop_
_entity_poly.entity_id
_entity_poly.type
_entity_poly.pdbx_seq_one_letter_code
_entity_poly.pdbx_strand_id
1 'polypeptide(L)'
;MGGLGGGSGGTILLFLQSLALEKNSSLSVSGGNGGPVGGGGGGGGRVHFDWSNVATGDEYVQIATVNGTIMSSGGTGNGGGHYGQEGTITGKKCPKGLYGTFCEECPVGTYKDVVGSDGSLCIPCSLDSIPTRADFIYVRGGVTQPSCPYRCLSEKYKMPKCYTPLEDLVYTFGGPCPFALLVSFILVLLALLLSALRIKMLGNDITYQASSPIQHDGSNSFPYLLSLAEVPGASRAEETQSHVHRMYFMGPNTFREPWHLPYSPPDAIIGLVYEDAFNRFIDDINSVAAYEWWEGSVHSILLVLAYPCAWSWKQWREERKIQRLQEYVKSEYDHSCLRHADHEALYKGMKVGSTPDLMVAYIDFFLGGDEKRLDVASTILKRFPMCIIFGGDGSFMSPYYLHSDVLLTNLVDQYVSTTVWNRLVAGLNAQLRTVTQRRIRSALSPVITWINSHANPQLDNHGVRIELGWFQATASGYYQLGILVMVNESFFNNAHQPEYLETSFNDRTRDYLFPFSLLLRNTKPIGFKYYWISLGAFLAFLLILPLSLISPFPAGLNALFSRGPRRSSLARIYALWNVTSISNIIVAFICGICYVGFSSSEMTSRANTWNIRREDNDWWVLPTTLLLVKSLQAGFVNCHIANLEIQDFSLYSQDPENFWEC
;
A
#
# COMPACT_ATOMS: atom_id res chain seq x y z
N MET A 1 -44.79 93.46 -30.23
CA MET A 1 -43.45 92.98 -30.65
C MET A 1 -42.63 92.79 -29.38
N GLY A 2 -42.73 91.63 -28.73
CA GLY A 2 -41.86 91.29 -27.59
C GLY A 2 -40.47 90.95 -28.10
N GLY A 3 -39.42 91.50 -27.46
CA GLY A 3 -38.04 91.31 -27.90
C GLY A 3 -37.58 89.86 -27.81
N LEU A 4 -36.74 89.43 -28.75
CA LEU A 4 -36.17 88.07 -28.82
C LEU A 4 -35.01 87.83 -27.84
N GLY A 5 -34.54 88.86 -27.13
CA GLY A 5 -33.31 88.80 -26.35
C GLY A 5 -33.50 88.27 -24.93
N GLY A 6 -32.70 87.28 -24.54
CA GLY A 6 -32.48 86.85 -23.15
C GLY A 6 -31.17 87.42 -22.59
N GLY A 7 -31.09 87.63 -21.27
CA GLY A 7 -29.86 88.07 -20.60
C GLY A 7 -28.79 86.97 -20.52
N SER A 8 -27.52 87.34 -20.36
CA SER A 8 -26.44 86.39 -20.09
C SER A 8 -26.50 85.88 -18.65
N GLY A 9 -26.13 84.63 -18.42
CA GLY A 9 -26.02 84.05 -17.08
C GLY A 9 -24.88 84.65 -16.25
N GLY A 10 -25.03 84.62 -14.92
CA GLY A 10 -24.01 85.08 -13.97
C GLY A 10 -22.79 84.16 -13.90
N THR A 11 -21.71 84.62 -13.25
CA THR A 11 -20.50 83.81 -13.02
C THR A 11 -20.20 83.71 -11.53
N ILE A 12 -19.98 82.50 -11.02
CA ILE A 12 -19.52 82.22 -9.67
C ILE A 12 -18.13 81.59 -9.75
N LEU A 13 -17.15 82.22 -9.10
CA LEU A 13 -15.79 81.68 -8.93
C LEU A 13 -15.60 81.32 -7.46
N LEU A 14 -15.31 80.06 -7.17
CA LEU A 14 -15.16 79.53 -5.81
C LEU A 14 -13.70 79.13 -5.58
N PHE A 15 -13.05 79.79 -4.62
CA PHE A 15 -11.70 79.46 -4.17
C PHE A 15 -11.82 78.71 -2.85
N LEU A 16 -11.64 77.38 -2.88
CA LEU A 16 -12.00 76.49 -1.78
C LEU A 16 -10.85 75.54 -1.44
N GLN A 17 -10.78 75.14 -0.17
CA GLN A 17 -9.95 74.01 0.27
C GLN A 17 -10.73 72.69 0.24
N SER A 18 -12.02 72.72 0.59
CA SER A 18 -12.94 71.60 0.46
C SER A 18 -14.37 72.10 0.24
N LEU A 19 -15.24 71.25 -0.31
CA LEU A 19 -16.65 71.56 -0.56
C LEU A 19 -17.53 70.40 -0.09
N ALA A 20 -18.51 70.66 0.77
CA ALA A 20 -19.55 69.71 1.12
C ALA A 20 -20.91 70.32 0.79
N LEU A 21 -21.60 69.78 -0.22
CA LEU A 21 -22.95 70.16 -0.59
C LEU A 21 -23.91 69.07 -0.10
N GLU A 22 -24.62 69.32 0.99
CA GLU A 22 -25.59 68.40 1.55
C GLU A 22 -26.86 68.28 0.67
N LYS A 23 -27.66 67.22 0.88
CA LYS A 23 -28.81 66.86 0.04
C LYS A 23 -29.82 67.98 -0.22
N ASN A 24 -30.00 68.91 0.73
CA ASN A 24 -30.97 70.01 0.63
C ASN A 24 -30.33 71.35 0.23
N SER A 25 -29.04 71.37 -0.11
CA SER A 25 -28.33 72.57 -0.53
C SER A 25 -28.22 72.61 -2.05
N SER A 26 -28.41 73.81 -2.62
CA SER A 26 -28.38 74.03 -4.07
C SER A 26 -27.47 75.20 -4.42
N LEU A 27 -26.56 74.99 -5.37
CA LEU A 27 -25.77 76.04 -6.01
C LEU A 27 -26.32 76.27 -7.41
N SER A 28 -27.01 77.39 -7.63
CA SER A 28 -27.64 77.68 -8.93
C SER A 28 -27.09 78.94 -9.58
N VAL A 29 -26.76 78.81 -10.86
CA VAL A 29 -26.54 79.91 -11.80
C VAL A 29 -27.50 79.80 -12.99
N SER A 30 -28.71 79.29 -12.74
CA SER A 30 -29.72 79.10 -13.77
C SER A 30 -30.17 80.43 -14.40
N GLY A 31 -30.35 80.45 -15.72
CA GLY A 31 -30.86 81.61 -16.44
C GLY A 31 -32.31 81.94 -16.06
N GLY A 32 -32.66 83.23 -16.09
CA GLY A 32 -34.04 83.68 -15.82
C GLY A 32 -35.01 83.30 -16.95
N ASN A 33 -36.27 83.03 -16.60
CA ASN A 33 -37.31 82.70 -17.57
C ASN A 33 -37.84 83.96 -18.28
N GLY A 34 -38.35 83.79 -19.50
CA GLY A 34 -38.97 84.86 -20.29
C GLY A 34 -40.20 85.45 -19.59
N GLY A 35 -40.40 86.76 -19.74
CA GLY A 35 -41.51 87.48 -19.11
C GLY A 35 -42.90 87.06 -19.63
N PRO A 36 -43.99 87.46 -18.94
CA PRO A 36 -45.35 87.05 -19.28
C PRO A 36 -45.84 87.59 -20.64
N VAL A 37 -45.26 88.68 -21.15
CA VAL A 37 -45.63 89.32 -22.43
C VAL A 37 -44.78 88.79 -23.62
N GLY A 38 -43.94 87.78 -23.37
CA GLY A 38 -43.01 87.19 -24.34
C GLY A 38 -41.55 87.63 -24.15
N GLY A 39 -40.61 86.73 -24.47
CA GLY A 39 -39.16 86.98 -24.37
C GLY A 39 -38.32 85.70 -24.41
N GLY A 40 -37.06 85.80 -24.84
CA GLY A 40 -36.09 84.70 -24.81
C GLY A 40 -35.64 84.35 -23.40
N GLY A 41 -35.35 83.08 -23.14
CA GLY A 41 -34.79 82.64 -21.85
C GLY A 41 -33.35 83.12 -21.67
N GLY A 42 -32.99 83.51 -20.44
CA GLY A 42 -31.62 83.89 -20.12
C GLY A 42 -30.66 82.70 -20.25
N GLY A 43 -29.42 82.94 -20.70
CA GLY A 43 -28.39 81.90 -20.73
C GLY A 43 -28.02 81.40 -19.33
N GLY A 44 -27.66 80.13 -19.20
CA GLY A 44 -27.10 79.57 -17.98
C GLY A 44 -25.74 80.19 -17.66
N GLY A 45 -25.44 80.32 -16.36
CA GLY A 45 -24.21 80.93 -15.88
C GLY A 45 -23.01 79.99 -15.83
N ARG A 46 -21.85 80.52 -15.41
CA ARG A 46 -20.61 79.76 -15.25
C ARG A 46 -20.30 79.54 -13.77
N VAL A 47 -20.00 78.31 -13.39
CA VAL A 47 -19.44 77.97 -12.08
C VAL A 47 -18.02 77.45 -12.28
N HIS A 48 -17.05 78.06 -11.62
CA HIS A 48 -15.66 77.59 -11.63
C HIS A 48 -15.18 77.28 -10.22
N PHE A 49 -14.63 76.08 -10.02
CA PHE A 49 -14.02 75.65 -8.77
C PHE A 49 -12.48 75.71 -8.87
N ASP A 50 -11.87 76.58 -8.08
CA ASP A 50 -10.42 76.65 -7.90
C ASP A 50 -10.02 76.07 -6.53
N TRP A 51 -9.35 74.93 -6.58
CA TRP A 51 -8.89 74.18 -5.40
C TRP A 51 -7.53 74.71 -4.93
N SER A 52 -7.43 75.13 -3.67
CA SER A 52 -6.20 75.72 -3.11
C SER A 52 -5.04 74.73 -3.03
N ASN A 53 -5.30 73.50 -2.57
CA ASN A 53 -4.33 72.41 -2.55
C ASN A 53 -5.03 71.06 -2.73
N VAL A 54 -4.55 70.23 -3.65
CA VAL A 54 -5.04 68.86 -3.88
C VAL A 54 -3.90 67.92 -3.54
N ALA A 55 -4.00 67.25 -2.39
CA ALA A 55 -3.03 66.25 -1.97
C ALA A 55 -3.01 65.07 -2.97
N THR A 56 -1.86 64.44 -3.17
CA THR A 56 -1.67 63.34 -4.14
C THR A 56 -1.12 62.10 -3.45
N GLY A 57 -1.45 60.91 -3.98
CA GLY A 57 -0.97 59.64 -3.44
C GLY A 57 -1.60 59.29 -2.08
N ASP A 58 -0.79 58.83 -1.14
CA ASP A 58 -1.26 58.32 0.17
C ASP A 58 -1.91 59.39 1.05
N GLU A 59 -1.63 60.67 0.80
CA GLU A 59 -2.23 61.81 1.50
C GLU A 59 -3.54 62.29 0.86
N TYR A 60 -3.98 61.66 -0.24
CA TYR A 60 -5.21 62.07 -0.92
C TYR A 60 -6.44 61.86 -0.03
N VAL A 61 -7.25 62.92 0.04
CA VAL A 61 -8.56 62.95 0.68
C VAL A 61 -9.53 63.59 -0.30
N GLN A 62 -10.75 63.06 -0.37
CA GLN A 62 -11.80 63.59 -1.22
C GLN A 62 -12.08 65.07 -0.87
N ILE A 63 -11.81 65.97 -1.83
CA ILE A 63 -11.91 67.42 -1.63
C ILE A 63 -13.33 67.95 -1.78
N ALA A 64 -14.21 67.22 -2.47
CA ALA A 64 -15.61 67.61 -2.64
C ALA A 64 -16.57 66.43 -2.45
N THR A 65 -17.61 66.65 -1.64
CA THR A 65 -18.75 65.73 -1.49
C THR A 65 -20.01 66.45 -1.96
N VAL A 66 -20.50 66.10 -3.14
CA VAL A 66 -21.67 66.76 -3.76
C VAL A 66 -22.87 65.84 -3.70
N ASN A 67 -23.65 65.97 -2.62
CA ASN A 67 -24.92 65.25 -2.45
C ASN A 67 -26.16 66.13 -2.77
N GLY A 68 -25.98 67.45 -2.86
CA GLY A 68 -27.00 68.41 -3.27
C GLY A 68 -27.02 68.68 -4.78
N THR A 69 -27.69 69.77 -5.21
CA THR A 69 -27.87 70.07 -6.64
C THR A 69 -27.03 71.27 -7.10
N ILE A 70 -26.33 71.11 -8.23
CA ILE A 70 -25.63 72.21 -8.92
C ILE A 70 -26.36 72.45 -10.24
N MET A 71 -26.93 73.64 -10.40
CA MET A 71 -27.75 73.99 -11.56
C MET A 71 -27.06 75.06 -12.41
N SER A 72 -26.82 74.77 -13.67
CA SER A 72 -26.29 75.72 -14.66
C SER A 72 -27.17 75.81 -15.91
N SER A 73 -28.45 75.44 -15.83
CA SER A 73 -29.34 75.40 -17.00
C SER A 73 -29.72 76.79 -17.52
N GLY A 74 -29.96 76.89 -18.82
CA GLY A 74 -30.60 78.07 -19.41
C GLY A 74 -32.06 78.23 -18.95
N GLY A 75 -32.56 79.46 -18.95
CA GLY A 75 -33.95 79.78 -18.65
C GLY A 75 -34.88 79.42 -19.81
N THR A 76 -36.15 79.21 -19.51
CA THR A 76 -37.18 78.89 -20.51
C THR A 76 -37.69 80.15 -21.20
N GLY A 77 -37.76 80.16 -22.53
CA GLY A 77 -38.39 81.25 -23.29
C GLY A 77 -39.93 81.23 -23.17
N ASN A 78 -40.58 82.37 -23.40
CA ASN A 78 -42.05 82.49 -23.38
C ASN A 78 -42.57 83.24 -24.62
N GLY A 79 -43.82 82.97 -25.03
CA GLY A 79 -44.47 83.64 -26.17
C GLY A 79 -43.77 83.44 -27.52
N GLY A 80 -43.18 82.27 -27.75
CA GLY A 80 -42.40 81.94 -28.96
C GLY A 80 -40.90 82.24 -28.88
N GLY A 81 -40.38 82.68 -27.73
CA GLY A 81 -38.95 82.89 -27.49
C GLY A 81 -38.15 81.59 -27.33
N HIS A 82 -36.88 81.61 -27.74
CA HIS A 82 -35.97 80.46 -27.62
C HIS A 82 -35.52 80.21 -26.17
N TYR A 83 -35.13 78.96 -25.87
CA TYR A 83 -34.48 78.59 -24.61
C TYR A 83 -33.07 79.17 -24.53
N GLY A 84 -32.67 79.57 -23.32
CA GLY A 84 -31.29 79.95 -23.05
C GLY A 84 -30.34 78.75 -23.22
N GLN A 85 -29.11 79.02 -23.65
CA GLN A 85 -28.06 78.01 -23.69
C GLN A 85 -27.71 77.53 -22.27
N GLU A 86 -27.27 76.29 -22.13
CA GLU A 86 -26.73 75.78 -20.87
C GLU A 86 -25.41 76.46 -20.50
N GLY A 87 -25.24 76.67 -19.20
CA GLY A 87 -24.03 77.18 -18.59
C GLY A 87 -22.92 76.14 -18.50
N THR A 88 -21.78 76.54 -17.95
CA THR A 88 -20.60 75.66 -17.84
C THR A 88 -20.18 75.51 -16.39
N ILE A 89 -19.87 74.27 -16.01
CA ILE A 89 -19.27 73.93 -14.72
C ILE A 89 -17.86 73.45 -15.01
N THR A 90 -16.86 74.17 -14.51
CA THR A 90 -15.45 73.85 -14.73
C THR A 90 -14.67 73.81 -13.42
N GLY A 91 -13.58 73.07 -13.40
CA GLY A 91 -12.68 72.97 -12.26
C GLY A 91 -11.23 73.24 -12.64
N LYS A 92 -10.38 73.45 -11.65
CA LYS A 92 -8.92 73.46 -11.81
C LYS A 92 -8.44 72.13 -12.38
N LYS A 93 -7.38 72.18 -13.20
CA LYS A 93 -6.73 70.98 -13.75
C LYS A 93 -6.26 70.07 -12.61
N CYS A 94 -6.70 68.82 -12.61
CA CYS A 94 -6.34 67.86 -11.59
C CYS A 94 -4.91 67.33 -11.78
N PRO A 95 -4.19 67.03 -10.68
CA PRO A 95 -2.90 66.37 -10.74
C PRO A 95 -3.02 64.93 -11.26
N LYS A 96 -1.87 64.28 -11.45
CA LYS A 96 -1.77 62.88 -11.92
C LYS A 96 -2.58 61.95 -11.01
N GLY A 97 -3.21 60.91 -11.57
CA GLY A 97 -4.06 59.95 -10.85
C GLY A 97 -5.51 60.38 -10.59
N LEU A 98 -5.85 61.67 -10.74
CA LEU A 98 -7.18 62.21 -10.46
C LEU A 98 -7.86 62.79 -11.71
N TYR A 99 -9.19 62.79 -11.81
CA TYR A 99 -9.94 63.33 -12.95
C TYR A 99 -11.26 64.01 -12.54
N GLY A 100 -11.92 64.67 -13.49
CA GLY A 100 -13.19 65.37 -13.28
C GLY A 100 -13.04 66.79 -12.72
N THR A 101 -14.18 67.44 -12.46
CA THR A 101 -14.26 68.80 -11.88
C THR A 101 -13.82 68.83 -10.42
N PHE A 102 -14.03 67.73 -9.70
CA PHE A 102 -13.78 67.57 -8.26
C PHE A 102 -12.50 66.77 -7.95
N CYS A 103 -11.71 66.43 -8.97
CA CYS A 103 -10.48 65.64 -8.85
C CYS A 103 -10.68 64.31 -8.09
N GLU A 104 -11.59 63.49 -8.60
CA GLU A 104 -11.86 62.14 -8.11
C GLU A 104 -10.78 61.14 -8.58
N GLU A 105 -10.61 60.05 -7.86
CA GLU A 105 -9.61 59.01 -8.18
C GLU A 105 -9.97 58.29 -9.48
N CYS A 106 -9.00 58.09 -10.39
CA CYS A 106 -9.22 57.27 -11.60
C CYS A 106 -9.68 55.85 -11.21
N PRO A 107 -10.54 55.21 -12.04
CA PRO A 107 -11.03 53.84 -11.78
C PRO A 107 -9.92 52.80 -11.61
N VAL A 108 -10.17 51.76 -10.80
CA VAL A 108 -9.23 50.64 -10.60
C VAL A 108 -8.93 49.96 -11.94
N GLY A 109 -7.65 49.67 -12.19
CA GLY A 109 -7.20 49.13 -13.48
C GLY A 109 -6.93 50.20 -14.55
N THR A 110 -6.91 51.48 -14.17
CA THR A 110 -6.44 52.58 -15.02
C THR A 110 -5.32 53.37 -14.35
N TYR A 111 -4.49 54.04 -15.15
CA TYR A 111 -3.46 54.95 -14.69
C TYR A 111 -3.56 56.30 -15.41
N LYS A 112 -3.05 57.35 -14.76
CA LYS A 112 -2.97 58.69 -15.33
C LYS A 112 -1.68 59.38 -14.91
N ASP A 113 -0.82 59.63 -15.89
CA ASP A 113 0.52 60.19 -15.72
C ASP A 113 0.62 61.68 -16.12
N VAL A 114 -0.46 62.26 -16.64
CA VAL A 114 -0.57 63.65 -17.10
C VAL A 114 -1.51 64.50 -16.25
N VAL A 115 -1.26 65.81 -16.20
CA VAL A 115 -2.10 66.80 -15.50
C VAL A 115 -3.27 67.22 -16.39
N GLY A 116 -4.50 67.16 -15.88
CA GLY A 116 -5.71 67.51 -16.61
C GLY A 116 -6.97 67.05 -15.88
N SER A 117 -8.16 67.46 -16.32
CA SER A 117 -9.43 67.10 -15.67
C SER A 117 -10.31 66.19 -16.52
N ASP A 118 -9.93 65.90 -17.76
CA ASP A 118 -10.73 65.05 -18.65
C ASP A 118 -10.64 63.58 -18.21
N GLY A 119 -11.78 62.89 -18.21
CA GLY A 119 -11.87 61.47 -17.83
C GLY A 119 -11.20 60.51 -18.82
N SER A 120 -11.05 60.92 -20.09
CA SER A 120 -10.32 60.17 -21.12
C SER A 120 -8.82 60.06 -20.85
N LEU A 121 -8.29 60.83 -19.89
CA LEU A 121 -6.88 60.76 -19.47
C LEU A 121 -6.59 59.59 -18.53
N CYS A 122 -7.61 58.89 -18.01
CA CYS A 122 -7.43 57.64 -17.27
C CYS A 122 -7.32 56.48 -18.29
N ILE A 123 -6.10 56.00 -18.51
CA ILE A 123 -5.77 54.98 -19.53
C ILE A 123 -5.79 53.59 -18.88
N PRO A 124 -6.40 52.56 -19.50
CA PRO A 124 -6.41 51.21 -18.93
C PRO A 124 -5.00 50.59 -18.88
N CYS A 125 -4.71 49.86 -17.80
CA CYS A 125 -3.45 49.14 -17.63
C CYS A 125 -3.40 47.90 -18.55
N SER A 126 -2.21 47.54 -19.05
CA SER A 126 -2.05 46.37 -19.94
C SER A 126 -2.25 45.05 -19.19
N LEU A 127 -3.13 44.20 -19.72
CA LEU A 127 -3.41 42.84 -19.19
C LEU A 127 -2.27 41.85 -19.46
N ASP A 128 -1.39 42.11 -20.43
CA ASP A 128 -0.24 41.24 -20.73
C ASP A 128 0.84 41.28 -19.63
N SER A 129 0.79 42.32 -18.78
CA SER A 129 1.75 42.54 -17.72
C SER A 129 1.41 41.83 -16.40
N ILE A 130 0.23 41.22 -16.29
CA ILE A 130 -0.25 40.59 -15.05
C ILE A 130 -0.45 39.07 -15.19
N PRO A 131 -0.16 38.28 -14.15
CA PRO A 131 -0.50 36.85 -14.13
C PRO A 131 -2.02 36.62 -14.22
N THR A 132 -2.43 35.53 -14.86
CA THR A 132 -3.86 35.15 -15.02
C THR A 132 -4.62 34.97 -13.70
N ARG A 133 -3.90 34.77 -12.58
CA ARG A 133 -4.43 34.60 -11.21
C ARG A 133 -4.23 35.83 -10.32
N ALA A 134 -4.08 37.01 -10.92
CA ALA A 134 -3.94 38.29 -10.22
C ALA A 134 -5.07 39.26 -10.58
N ASP A 135 -5.35 40.21 -9.68
CA ASP A 135 -6.29 41.30 -9.88
C ASP A 135 -5.67 42.63 -9.42
N PHE A 136 -6.05 43.73 -10.07
CA PHE A 136 -5.55 45.06 -9.75
C PHE A 136 -6.04 45.50 -8.37
N ILE A 137 -5.19 46.20 -7.63
CA ILE A 137 -5.55 46.71 -6.30
C ILE A 137 -5.99 48.16 -6.36
N TYR A 138 -6.90 48.52 -5.45
CA TYR A 138 -7.20 49.91 -5.15
C TYR A 138 -5.98 50.60 -4.53
N VAL A 139 -5.64 51.78 -5.06
CA VAL A 139 -4.58 52.65 -4.55
C VAL A 139 -5.17 54.03 -4.33
N ARG A 140 -4.91 54.58 -3.14
CA ARG A 140 -5.36 55.92 -2.75
C ARG A 140 -4.70 57.00 -3.62
N GLY A 141 -5.48 57.97 -4.07
CA GLY A 141 -5.03 59.05 -4.96
C GLY A 141 -4.85 58.63 -6.43
N GLY A 142 -5.22 57.40 -6.79
CA GLY A 142 -5.12 56.86 -8.15
C GLY A 142 -3.69 56.50 -8.58
N VAL A 143 -3.57 55.70 -9.63
CA VAL A 143 -2.27 55.22 -10.13
C VAL A 143 -1.64 56.25 -11.06
N THR A 144 -0.41 56.66 -10.77
CA THR A 144 0.33 57.70 -11.53
C THR A 144 1.29 57.16 -12.59
N GLN A 145 1.56 55.85 -12.55
CA GLN A 145 2.51 55.17 -13.44
C GLN A 145 1.81 54.07 -14.26
N PRO A 146 2.33 53.71 -15.44
CA PRO A 146 1.76 52.64 -16.26
C PRO A 146 1.84 51.25 -15.62
N SER A 147 2.75 51.04 -14.66
CA SER A 147 2.86 49.80 -13.88
C SER A 147 1.85 49.78 -12.74
N CYS A 148 0.68 49.20 -12.99
CA CYS A 148 -0.40 49.15 -12.02
C CYS A 148 -0.16 48.05 -10.97
N PRO A 149 -0.32 48.34 -9.68
CA PRO A 149 -0.10 47.34 -8.65
C PRO A 149 -1.25 46.31 -8.64
N TYR A 150 -0.89 45.06 -8.34
CA TYR A 150 -1.81 43.93 -8.35
C TYR A 150 -1.57 43.03 -7.13
N ARG A 151 -2.54 42.17 -6.83
CA ARG A 151 -2.43 41.11 -5.81
C ARG A 151 -2.97 39.79 -6.37
N CYS A 152 -2.48 38.68 -5.85
CA CYS A 152 -3.05 37.38 -6.18
C CYS A 152 -4.48 37.24 -5.62
N LEU A 153 -5.34 36.50 -6.31
CA LEU A 153 -6.74 36.30 -5.92
C LEU A 153 -6.93 35.64 -4.54
N SER A 154 -5.92 34.92 -4.05
CA SER A 154 -5.93 34.24 -2.76
C SER A 154 -4.54 34.28 -2.12
N GLU A 155 -4.51 34.26 -0.78
CA GLU A 155 -3.28 34.16 0.03
C GLU A 155 -2.51 32.85 -0.21
N LYS A 156 -3.15 31.84 -0.83
CA LYS A 156 -2.52 30.56 -1.19
C LYS A 156 -1.43 30.70 -2.27
N TYR A 157 -1.47 31.78 -3.05
CA TYR A 157 -0.57 32.01 -4.17
C TYR A 157 0.51 33.03 -3.79
N LYS A 158 1.75 32.75 -4.18
CA LYS A 158 2.89 33.60 -3.82
C LYS A 158 3.21 34.62 -4.92
N MET A 159 3.32 35.88 -4.53
CA MET A 159 3.80 37.00 -5.35
C MET A 159 5.26 36.70 -5.80
N PRO A 160 5.70 37.04 -7.04
CA PRO A 160 5.03 37.87 -8.05
C PRO A 160 4.23 37.12 -9.12
N LYS A 161 4.49 35.84 -9.36
CA LYS A 161 3.84 35.08 -10.44
C LYS A 161 2.49 34.44 -10.05
N CYS A 162 2.11 34.52 -8.78
CA CYS A 162 0.90 33.89 -8.23
C CYS A 162 0.87 32.37 -8.45
N TYR A 163 2.02 31.71 -8.26
CA TYR A 163 2.16 30.26 -8.30
C TYR A 163 1.84 29.62 -6.96
N THR A 164 1.50 28.33 -6.99
CA THR A 164 1.38 27.52 -5.77
C THR A 164 2.77 27.20 -5.21
N PRO A 165 2.90 26.89 -3.89
CA PRO A 165 4.20 26.56 -3.30
C PRO A 165 4.91 25.37 -3.99
N LEU A 166 4.15 24.40 -4.47
CA LEU A 166 4.66 23.23 -5.18
C LEU A 166 5.10 23.57 -6.61
N GLU A 167 4.33 24.41 -7.31
CA GLU A 167 4.68 24.89 -8.64
C GLU A 167 5.94 25.77 -8.62
N ASP A 168 6.07 26.63 -7.60
CA ASP A 168 7.28 27.44 -7.38
C ASP A 168 8.52 26.56 -7.15
N LEU A 169 8.37 25.47 -6.38
CA LEU A 169 9.43 24.47 -6.21
C LEU A 169 9.81 23.81 -7.56
N VAL A 170 8.82 23.35 -8.32
CA VAL A 170 9.04 22.70 -9.63
C VAL A 170 9.75 23.63 -10.60
N TYR A 171 9.33 24.88 -10.70
CA TYR A 171 9.96 25.86 -11.59
C TYR A 171 11.32 26.35 -11.09
N THR A 172 11.59 26.31 -9.78
CA THR A 172 12.94 26.56 -9.23
C THR A 172 13.95 25.54 -9.73
N PHE A 173 13.52 24.29 -9.93
CA PHE A 173 14.36 23.22 -10.50
C PHE A 173 14.39 23.18 -12.04
N GLY A 174 13.93 24.25 -12.71
CA GLY A 174 13.95 24.36 -14.17
C GLY A 174 12.70 23.82 -14.86
N GLY A 175 11.63 23.54 -14.11
CA GLY A 175 10.33 23.13 -14.63
C GLY A 175 10.00 21.65 -14.40
N PRO A 176 8.84 21.18 -14.91
CA PRO A 176 8.32 19.84 -14.61
C PRO A 176 9.24 18.71 -15.06
N CYS A 177 9.85 18.84 -16.24
CA CYS A 177 10.73 17.81 -16.81
C CYS A 177 12.01 17.58 -16.00
N PRO A 178 12.86 18.60 -15.70
CA PRO A 178 14.06 18.39 -14.90
C PRO A 178 13.75 17.99 -13.45
N PHE A 179 12.66 18.49 -12.86
CA PHE A 179 12.23 18.07 -11.53
C PHE A 179 11.87 16.57 -11.49
N ALA A 180 11.15 16.07 -12.49
CA ALA A 180 10.83 14.64 -12.59
C ALA A 180 12.09 13.76 -12.73
N LEU A 181 13.07 14.21 -13.52
CA LEU A 181 14.36 13.51 -13.66
C LEU A 181 15.15 13.48 -12.34
N LEU A 182 15.18 14.59 -11.60
CA LEU A 182 15.85 14.69 -10.31
C LEU A 182 15.19 13.77 -9.26
N VAL A 183 13.86 13.75 -9.18
CA VAL A 183 13.12 12.84 -8.30
C VAL A 183 13.37 11.39 -8.68
N SER A 184 13.36 11.06 -9.98
CA SER A 184 13.69 9.71 -10.47
C SER A 184 15.12 9.30 -10.07
N PHE A 185 16.09 10.20 -10.18
CA PHE A 185 17.47 9.93 -9.79
C PHE A 185 17.62 9.67 -8.29
N ILE A 186 16.94 10.46 -7.44
CA ILE A 186 16.92 10.24 -5.98
C ILE A 186 16.29 8.89 -5.63
N LEU A 187 15.20 8.52 -6.30
CA LEU A 187 14.55 7.22 -6.08
C LEU A 187 15.45 6.04 -6.47
N VAL A 188 16.19 6.15 -7.58
CA VAL A 188 17.17 5.13 -8.00
C VAL A 188 18.33 5.05 -7.00
N LEU A 189 18.86 6.18 -6.55
CA LEU A 189 19.90 6.23 -5.51
C LEU A 189 19.44 5.58 -4.22
N LEU A 190 18.22 5.88 -3.76
CA LEU A 190 17.63 5.26 -2.57
C LEU A 190 17.48 3.75 -2.75
N ALA A 191 17.07 3.29 -3.94
CA ALA A 191 17.00 1.86 -4.28
C ALA A 191 18.36 1.17 -4.17
N LEU A 192 19.41 1.81 -4.70
CA LEU A 192 20.79 1.31 -4.67
C LEU A 192 21.35 1.31 -3.24
N LEU A 193 21.02 2.33 -2.44
CA LEU A 193 21.42 2.39 -1.03
C LEU A 193 20.74 1.29 -0.21
N LEU A 194 19.45 1.07 -0.42
CA LEU A 194 18.69 -0.01 0.23
C LEU A 194 19.16 -1.38 -0.23
N SER A 195 19.53 -1.57 -1.50
CA SER A 195 20.08 -2.83 -1.99
C SER A 195 21.49 -3.08 -1.45
N ALA A 196 22.34 -2.05 -1.34
CA ALA A 196 23.66 -2.13 -0.73
C ALA A 196 23.59 -2.40 0.79
N LEU A 197 22.69 -1.71 1.51
CA LEU A 197 22.40 -2.00 2.92
C LEU A 197 21.89 -3.44 3.09
N ARG A 198 21.05 -3.93 2.17
CA ARG A 198 20.61 -5.32 2.19
C ARG A 198 21.79 -6.28 1.99
N ILE A 199 22.67 -6.05 1.02
CA ILE A 199 23.85 -6.91 0.81
C ILE A 199 24.75 -6.90 2.04
N LYS A 200 24.90 -5.75 2.71
CA LYS A 200 25.73 -5.62 3.91
C LYS A 200 25.10 -6.24 5.16
N MET A 201 23.76 -6.23 5.28
CA MET A 201 23.02 -6.82 6.40
C MET A 201 22.77 -8.33 6.20
N LEU A 202 22.41 -8.79 4.99
CA LEU A 202 22.25 -10.22 4.66
C LEU A 202 23.60 -10.93 4.43
N GLY A 203 24.66 -10.21 4.06
CA GLY A 203 25.99 -10.78 3.83
C GLY A 203 26.61 -11.39 5.09
N ASN A 204 26.20 -10.93 6.27
CA ASN A 204 26.60 -11.51 7.55
C ASN A 204 25.80 -12.77 7.92
N ASP A 205 24.58 -12.95 7.40
CA ASP A 205 23.75 -14.14 7.66
C ASP A 205 24.06 -15.29 6.67
N ILE A 206 24.48 -14.97 5.44
CA ILE A 206 24.85 -15.98 4.42
C ILE A 206 26.12 -16.75 4.82
N THR A 207 27.02 -16.16 5.60
CA THR A 207 28.24 -16.86 6.05
C THR A 207 27.96 -17.97 7.06
N TYR A 208 26.80 -17.94 7.73
CA TYR A 208 26.37 -19.04 8.62
C TYR A 208 25.52 -20.09 7.89
N GLN A 209 24.76 -19.70 6.86
CA GLN A 209 23.91 -20.61 6.07
C GLN A 209 24.63 -21.36 4.94
N ALA A 210 25.89 -21.02 4.63
CA ALA A 210 26.69 -21.70 3.62
C ALA A 210 27.27 -23.07 4.08
N SER A 211 26.77 -23.66 5.17
CA SER A 211 27.20 -24.97 5.68
C SER A 211 26.22 -26.13 5.39
N SER A 212 25.27 -25.95 4.47
CA SER A 212 24.40 -27.03 3.99
C SER A 212 24.37 -27.06 2.45
N PRO A 213 25.07 -28.01 1.79
CA PRO A 213 25.11 -28.09 0.33
C PRO A 213 23.84 -28.76 -0.19
N ILE A 214 22.95 -27.99 -0.82
CA ILE A 214 21.91 -28.51 -1.70
C ILE A 214 22.50 -28.54 -3.11
N GLN A 215 22.86 -29.75 -3.53
CA GLN A 215 23.48 -30.09 -4.80
C GLN A 215 22.39 -30.18 -5.88
N HIS A 216 22.41 -29.28 -6.86
CA HIS A 216 21.70 -29.46 -8.13
C HIS A 216 22.64 -30.20 -9.08
N ASP A 217 22.35 -31.46 -9.37
CA ASP A 217 22.99 -32.17 -10.48
C ASP A 217 22.40 -31.69 -11.81
N GLY A 218 23.28 -31.18 -12.66
CA GLY A 218 23.02 -30.74 -14.02
C GLY A 218 24.35 -30.43 -14.68
N SER A 219 24.80 -31.34 -15.54
CA SER A 219 26.07 -31.34 -16.26
C SER A 219 26.47 -29.98 -16.83
N ASN A 220 27.61 -29.43 -16.39
CA ASN A 220 28.69 -28.90 -17.23
C ASN A 220 29.80 -28.28 -16.37
N SER A 221 30.98 -28.90 -16.43
CA SER A 221 32.33 -28.33 -16.43
C SER A 221 32.52 -26.94 -15.80
N PHE A 222 33.23 -26.87 -14.65
CA PHE A 222 34.59 -26.29 -14.54
C PHE A 222 35.07 -26.39 -13.07
N PRO A 223 36.38 -26.61 -12.81
CA PRO A 223 36.91 -27.02 -11.52
C PRO A 223 37.40 -25.81 -10.71
N TYR A 224 37.14 -25.77 -9.40
CA TYR A 224 37.91 -24.91 -8.50
C TYR A 224 38.03 -25.51 -7.10
N LEU A 225 39.26 -25.96 -6.83
CA LEU A 225 39.99 -26.03 -5.56
C LEU A 225 39.29 -26.61 -4.32
N LEU A 226 39.60 -27.89 -4.09
CA LEU A 226 39.57 -28.57 -2.80
C LEU A 226 40.35 -27.78 -1.73
N SER A 227 39.66 -27.32 -0.69
CA SER A 227 40.29 -26.99 0.59
C SER A 227 40.23 -28.24 1.48
N LEU A 228 41.41 -28.81 1.74
CA LEU A 228 41.69 -30.04 2.50
C LEU A 228 41.44 -29.90 4.02
N ALA A 229 40.29 -29.37 4.45
CA ALA A 229 40.02 -29.16 5.88
C ALA A 229 38.68 -29.72 6.40
N GLU A 230 37.84 -30.34 5.57
CA GLU A 230 36.71 -31.13 6.05
C GLU A 230 37.06 -32.62 5.96
N VAL A 231 37.48 -33.16 7.09
CA VAL A 231 37.45 -34.60 7.35
C VAL A 231 36.02 -35.07 7.02
N PRO A 232 35.81 -36.04 6.11
CA PRO A 232 34.47 -36.43 5.70
C PRO A 232 33.70 -36.89 6.93
N GLY A 233 32.65 -36.16 7.30
CA GLY A 233 31.61 -36.70 8.17
C GLY A 233 31.15 -38.05 7.59
N ALA A 234 30.96 -39.04 8.46
CA ALA A 234 30.56 -40.40 8.14
C ALA A 234 29.58 -40.47 6.96
N SER A 235 29.79 -41.44 6.09
CA SER A 235 29.17 -41.53 4.76
C SER A 235 27.64 -41.30 4.79
N ARG A 236 27.11 -40.55 3.81
CA ARG A 236 25.66 -40.22 3.68
C ARG A 236 24.72 -41.44 3.73
N ALA A 237 25.25 -42.64 3.49
CA ALA A 237 24.54 -43.92 3.59
C ALA A 237 24.46 -44.49 5.03
N GLU A 238 25.35 -44.08 5.93
CA GLU A 238 25.33 -44.51 7.33
C GLU A 238 24.22 -43.81 8.13
N GLU A 239 23.89 -42.54 7.81
CA GLU A 239 22.84 -41.79 8.50
C GLU A 239 21.43 -42.32 8.21
N THR A 240 21.19 -42.89 7.03
CA THR A 240 19.88 -43.46 6.66
C THR A 240 19.64 -44.83 7.30
N GLN A 241 20.72 -45.59 7.51
CA GLN A 241 20.67 -46.89 8.18
C GLN A 241 20.47 -46.74 9.69
N SER A 242 20.97 -45.66 10.30
CA SER A 242 20.80 -45.39 11.72
C SER A 242 19.49 -44.70 12.08
N HIS A 243 18.75 -44.11 11.13
CA HIS A 243 17.47 -43.47 11.42
C HIS A 243 16.42 -44.47 11.94
N VAL A 244 15.74 -44.11 13.03
CA VAL A 244 14.73 -44.95 13.69
C VAL A 244 13.33 -44.42 13.40
N HIS A 245 13.07 -43.18 13.79
CA HIS A 245 11.74 -42.60 13.78
C HIS A 245 11.80 -41.07 13.68
N ARG A 246 10.80 -40.51 13.00
CA ARG A 246 10.59 -39.07 12.86
C ARG A 246 9.34 -38.68 13.64
N MET A 247 9.50 -37.82 14.64
CA MET A 247 8.41 -37.29 15.45
C MET A 247 8.09 -35.85 15.02
N TYR A 248 6.85 -35.58 14.66
CA TYR A 248 6.41 -34.25 14.23
C TYR A 248 5.94 -33.40 15.40
N PHE A 249 6.23 -32.09 15.35
CA PHE A 249 5.64 -31.12 16.25
C PHE A 249 4.17 -30.87 15.90
N MET A 250 3.34 -30.78 16.93
CA MET A 250 1.93 -30.42 16.85
C MET A 250 1.78 -28.89 16.83
N GLY A 251 0.67 -28.44 16.26
CA GLY A 251 0.30 -27.02 16.19
C GLY A 251 0.68 -26.32 14.88
N PRO A 252 0.01 -25.21 14.54
CA PRO A 252 0.21 -24.46 13.30
C PRO A 252 1.37 -23.44 13.34
N ASN A 253 2.23 -23.46 14.36
CA ASN A 253 3.29 -22.47 14.59
C ASN A 253 2.80 -21.02 14.60
N THR A 254 1.74 -20.73 15.35
CA THR A 254 1.24 -19.35 15.50
C THR A 254 1.61 -18.78 16.85
N PHE A 255 1.65 -17.45 17.00
CA PHE A 255 1.89 -16.82 18.30
C PHE A 255 0.88 -17.22 19.40
N ARG A 256 -0.29 -17.72 19.00
CA ARG A 256 -1.32 -18.24 19.93
C ARG A 256 -1.12 -19.71 20.26
N GLU A 257 -0.64 -20.48 19.30
CA GLU A 257 -0.43 -21.91 19.40
C GLU A 257 0.95 -22.26 18.80
N PRO A 258 2.01 -22.23 19.63
CA PRO A 258 3.35 -22.59 19.20
C PRO A 258 3.46 -24.10 18.95
N TRP A 259 4.59 -24.49 18.37
CA TRP A 259 4.94 -25.90 18.27
C TRP A 259 5.07 -26.54 19.64
N HIS A 260 4.54 -27.75 19.75
CA HIS A 260 4.69 -28.58 20.94
C HIS A 260 4.71 -30.06 20.56
N LEU A 261 5.36 -30.88 21.37
CA LEU A 261 5.35 -32.33 21.22
C LEU A 261 4.39 -32.95 22.23
N PRO A 262 3.71 -34.05 21.86
CA PRO A 262 2.85 -34.80 22.78
C PRO A 262 3.68 -35.44 23.90
N TYR A 263 3.05 -35.53 25.08
CA TYR A 263 3.53 -36.38 26.16
C TYR A 263 3.30 -37.85 25.79
N SER A 264 4.22 -38.70 26.21
CA SER A 264 4.36 -40.13 25.86
C SER A 264 5.15 -40.41 24.55
N PRO A 265 6.19 -41.27 24.62
CA PRO A 265 6.92 -41.71 23.44
C PRO A 265 6.06 -42.61 22.54
N PRO A 266 6.13 -42.47 21.21
CA PRO A 266 5.56 -43.43 20.28
C PRO A 266 6.06 -44.87 20.50
N ASP A 267 5.24 -45.86 20.18
CA ASP A 267 5.58 -47.30 20.28
C ASP A 267 6.88 -47.66 19.52
N ALA A 268 7.20 -46.92 18.47
CA ALA A 268 8.43 -47.09 17.68
C ALA A 268 9.71 -46.71 18.45
N ILE A 269 9.64 -45.79 19.43
CA ILE A 269 10.80 -45.29 20.18
C ILE A 269 10.75 -45.64 21.67
N ILE A 270 9.65 -46.23 22.16
CA ILE A 270 9.49 -46.58 23.59
C ILE A 270 10.62 -47.48 24.13
N GLY A 271 11.21 -48.33 23.28
CA GLY A 271 12.35 -49.16 23.66
C GLY A 271 13.70 -48.41 23.74
N LEU A 272 13.81 -47.26 23.07
CA LEU A 272 15.03 -46.45 22.97
C LEU A 272 15.14 -45.40 24.07
N VAL A 273 14.00 -44.97 24.64
CA VAL A 273 13.93 -43.76 25.47
C VAL A 273 13.41 -44.08 26.88
N TYR A 274 14.00 -43.46 27.90
CA TYR A 274 13.44 -43.46 29.26
C TYR A 274 12.23 -42.54 29.34
N GLU A 275 11.04 -43.07 29.63
CA GLU A 275 9.78 -42.32 29.64
C GLU A 275 9.82 -41.05 30.51
N ASP A 276 10.35 -41.14 31.74
CA ASP A 276 10.41 -40.00 32.66
C ASP A 276 11.36 -38.90 32.17
N ALA A 277 12.52 -39.27 31.63
CA ALA A 277 13.49 -38.32 31.09
C ALA A 277 12.99 -37.72 29.76
N PHE A 278 12.23 -38.50 28.98
CA PHE A 278 11.56 -38.02 27.78
C PHE A 278 10.53 -36.94 28.12
N ASN A 279 9.67 -37.18 29.10
CA ASN A 279 8.64 -36.20 29.47
C ASN A 279 9.27 -34.87 29.95
N ARG A 280 10.38 -34.91 30.70
CA ARG A 280 11.13 -33.69 31.06
C ARG A 280 11.73 -32.98 29.85
N PHE A 281 12.30 -33.73 28.91
CA PHE A 281 12.76 -33.17 27.64
C PHE A 281 11.62 -32.51 26.87
N ILE A 282 10.42 -33.10 26.88
CA ILE A 282 9.23 -32.54 26.25
C ILE A 282 8.80 -31.22 26.93
N ASP A 283 8.84 -31.15 28.26
CA ASP A 283 8.59 -29.90 28.99
C ASP A 283 9.58 -28.80 28.56
N ASP A 284 10.87 -29.12 28.54
CA ASP A 284 11.92 -28.16 28.20
C ASP A 284 11.81 -27.70 26.74
N ILE A 285 11.66 -28.63 25.79
CA ILE A 285 11.57 -28.27 24.36
C ILE A 285 10.29 -27.51 24.03
N ASN A 286 9.16 -27.85 24.67
CA ASN A 286 7.91 -27.10 24.54
C ASN A 286 8.05 -25.69 25.10
N SER A 287 8.81 -25.51 26.19
CA SER A 287 9.13 -24.18 26.73
C SER A 287 9.99 -23.35 25.78
N VAL A 288 10.98 -23.97 25.12
CA VAL A 288 11.83 -23.31 24.11
C VAL A 288 11.03 -22.93 22.86
N ALA A 289 10.09 -23.79 22.46
CA ALA A 289 9.20 -23.58 21.31
C ALA A 289 8.15 -22.48 21.55
N ALA A 290 7.82 -22.17 22.81
CA ALA A 290 6.83 -21.15 23.15
C ALA A 290 7.26 -19.73 22.71
N TYR A 291 6.29 -18.91 22.29
CA TYR A 291 6.51 -17.50 21.96
C TYR A 291 6.25 -16.60 23.16
N GLU A 292 7.03 -15.52 23.27
CA GLU A 292 6.76 -14.49 24.26
C GLU A 292 5.58 -13.59 23.83
N TRP A 293 4.81 -13.09 24.81
CA TRP A 293 3.58 -12.33 24.56
C TRP A 293 3.77 -11.04 23.73
N TRP A 294 4.94 -10.41 23.85
CA TRP A 294 5.24 -9.17 23.13
C TRP A 294 5.49 -9.43 21.63
N GLU A 295 5.95 -10.63 21.25
CA GLU A 295 6.23 -10.97 19.85
C GLU A 295 4.95 -10.94 19.01
N GLY A 296 3.88 -11.53 19.54
CA GLY A 296 2.55 -11.49 18.93
C GLY A 296 1.93 -10.10 18.95
N SER A 297 2.24 -9.29 19.96
CA SER A 297 1.78 -7.90 20.06
C SER A 297 2.41 -7.02 18.98
N VAL A 298 3.73 -7.13 18.78
CA VAL A 298 4.45 -6.45 17.70
C VAL A 298 3.92 -6.88 16.33
N HIS A 299 3.72 -8.18 16.11
CA HIS A 299 3.13 -8.68 14.88
C HIS A 299 1.72 -8.09 14.63
N SER A 300 0.88 -8.03 15.66
CA SER A 300 -0.48 -7.49 15.56
C SER A 300 -0.48 -5.98 15.22
N ILE A 301 0.42 -5.21 15.82
CA ILE A 301 0.60 -3.78 15.51
C ILE A 301 1.08 -3.60 14.06
N LEU A 302 2.10 -4.37 13.66
CA LEU A 302 2.62 -4.33 12.30
C LEU A 302 1.57 -4.78 11.27
N LEU A 303 0.71 -5.73 11.59
CA LEU A 303 -0.35 -6.19 10.69
C LEU A 303 -1.29 -5.04 10.30
N VAL A 304 -1.59 -4.14 11.25
CA VAL A 304 -2.43 -2.96 11.05
C VAL A 304 -1.68 -1.85 10.31
N LEU A 305 -0.41 -1.62 10.64
CA LEU A 305 0.37 -0.52 10.09
C LEU A 305 0.97 -0.84 8.71
N ALA A 306 1.58 -2.01 8.56
CA ALA A 306 2.32 -2.43 7.37
C ALA A 306 2.36 -3.96 7.26
N TYR A 307 1.37 -4.55 6.57
CA TYR A 307 1.25 -6.00 6.38
C TYR A 307 2.55 -6.70 5.90
N PRO A 308 3.32 -6.16 4.93
CA PRO A 308 4.58 -6.80 4.51
C PRO A 308 5.62 -6.86 5.64
N CYS A 309 5.71 -5.81 6.46
CA CYS A 309 6.60 -5.80 7.62
C CYS A 309 6.11 -6.80 8.69
N ALA A 310 4.80 -6.94 8.88
CA ALA A 310 4.23 -7.93 9.78
C ALA A 310 4.58 -9.35 9.35
N TRP A 311 4.51 -9.63 8.04
CA TRP A 311 4.89 -10.92 7.48
C TRP A 311 6.39 -11.20 7.65
N SER A 312 7.27 -10.24 7.27
CA SER A 312 8.72 -10.40 7.47
C SER A 312 9.09 -10.56 8.94
N TRP A 313 8.42 -9.84 9.85
CA TRP A 313 8.59 -10.02 11.29
C TRP A 313 8.23 -11.44 11.73
N LYS A 314 7.06 -11.95 11.32
CA LYS A 314 6.64 -13.33 11.63
C LYS A 314 7.66 -14.34 11.14
N GLN A 315 8.09 -14.23 9.89
CA GLN A 315 9.06 -15.14 9.28
C GLN A 315 10.40 -15.13 10.01
N TRP A 316 10.93 -13.95 10.34
CA TRP A 316 12.17 -13.83 11.08
C TRP A 316 12.08 -14.45 12.48
N ARG A 317 10.94 -14.30 13.18
CA ARG A 317 10.72 -14.94 14.48
C ARG A 317 10.66 -16.45 14.38
N GLU A 318 9.97 -17.00 13.38
CA GLU A 318 9.91 -18.45 13.12
C GLU A 318 11.31 -19.01 12.82
N GLU A 319 12.11 -18.33 11.99
CA GLU A 319 13.48 -18.73 11.64
C GLU A 319 14.41 -18.74 12.86
N ARG A 320 14.32 -17.69 13.69
CA ARG A 320 15.09 -17.63 14.93
C ARG A 320 14.66 -18.71 15.94
N LYS A 321 13.37 -19.07 15.94
CA LYS A 321 12.82 -20.09 16.83
C LYS A 321 13.33 -21.49 16.46
N ILE A 322 13.34 -21.85 15.17
CA ILE A 322 13.88 -23.15 14.74
C ILE A 322 15.39 -23.24 14.98
N GLN A 323 16.15 -22.15 14.74
CA GLN A 323 17.58 -22.11 15.04
C GLN A 323 17.83 -22.34 16.53
N ARG A 324 17.02 -21.73 17.41
CA ARG A 324 17.13 -21.94 18.85
C ARG A 324 16.78 -23.38 19.26
N LEU A 325 15.78 -23.99 18.64
CA LEU A 325 15.44 -25.42 18.86
C LEU A 325 16.58 -26.35 18.41
N GLN A 326 17.22 -26.05 17.27
CA GLN A 326 18.38 -26.80 16.78
C GLN A 326 19.59 -26.65 17.70
N GLU A 327 19.88 -25.44 18.17
CA GLU A 327 20.94 -25.18 19.15
C GLU A 327 20.68 -25.91 20.47
N TYR A 328 19.44 -25.86 20.96
CA TYR A 328 19.04 -26.52 22.19
C TYR A 328 19.32 -28.02 22.14
N VAL A 329 18.81 -28.70 21.10
CA VAL A 329 19.02 -30.14 20.94
C VAL A 329 20.46 -30.49 20.61
N LYS A 330 21.20 -29.66 19.88
CA LYS A 330 22.59 -29.97 19.48
C LYS A 330 23.62 -29.74 20.59
N SER A 331 23.40 -28.76 21.46
CA SER A 331 24.46 -28.23 22.32
C SER A 331 24.09 -28.03 23.79
N GLU A 332 22.81 -27.83 24.10
CA GLU A 332 22.35 -27.48 25.46
C GLU A 332 21.75 -28.68 26.19
N TYR A 333 21.17 -29.63 25.46
CA TYR A 333 20.54 -30.81 26.03
C TYR A 333 21.50 -32.02 26.06
N ASP A 334 21.63 -32.65 27.22
CA ASP A 334 22.57 -33.75 27.47
C ASP A 334 22.12 -35.12 26.89
N HIS A 335 21.12 -35.15 26.01
CA HIS A 335 20.50 -36.37 25.43
C HIS A 335 20.17 -37.49 26.45
N SER A 336 19.98 -37.14 27.72
CA SER A 336 19.80 -38.06 28.86
C SER A 336 18.56 -38.96 28.75
N CYS A 337 17.64 -38.64 27.85
CA CYS A 337 16.46 -39.45 27.58
C CYS A 337 16.77 -40.74 26.81
N LEU A 338 17.91 -40.84 26.10
CA LEU A 338 18.26 -42.02 25.32
C LEU A 338 18.89 -43.12 26.21
N ARG A 339 18.42 -44.36 26.05
CA ARG A 339 18.81 -45.52 26.88
C ARG A 339 20.22 -46.05 26.60
N HIS A 340 20.71 -45.90 25.37
CA HIS A 340 21.99 -46.43 24.89
C HIS A 340 22.87 -45.32 24.32
N ALA A 341 23.27 -44.39 25.18
CA ALA A 341 24.11 -43.24 24.81
C ALA A 341 25.58 -43.49 25.21
N ASP A 342 26.38 -44.03 24.29
CA ASP A 342 27.85 -43.98 24.43
C ASP A 342 28.36 -42.56 24.15
N HIS A 343 29.47 -42.17 24.79
CA HIS A 343 30.01 -40.79 24.81
C HIS A 343 30.25 -40.16 23.42
N GLU A 344 30.40 -40.95 22.36
CA GLU A 344 30.62 -40.48 20.97
C GLU A 344 29.32 -40.44 20.11
N ALA A 345 28.23 -41.04 20.60
CA ALA A 345 26.91 -41.09 19.95
C ALA A 345 25.94 -39.99 20.41
N LEU A 346 26.21 -39.32 21.54
CA LEU A 346 25.34 -38.27 22.11
C LEU A 346 25.00 -37.17 21.11
N TYR A 347 25.99 -36.58 20.44
CA TYR A 347 25.77 -35.47 19.48
C TYR A 347 25.12 -35.91 18.15
N LYS A 348 24.89 -37.21 17.95
CA LYS A 348 24.33 -37.78 16.71
C LYS A 348 22.96 -38.42 16.89
N GLY A 349 22.51 -38.65 18.12
CA GLY A 349 21.30 -39.42 18.42
C GLY A 349 19.98 -38.71 18.10
N MET A 350 19.95 -37.38 18.12
CA MET A 350 18.75 -36.60 17.81
C MET A 350 19.09 -35.41 16.92
N LYS A 351 18.28 -35.16 15.89
CA LYS A 351 18.40 -33.97 15.05
C LYS A 351 17.03 -33.31 14.86
N VAL A 352 16.98 -31.98 14.94
CA VAL A 352 15.76 -31.21 14.68
C VAL A 352 15.81 -30.68 13.24
N GLY A 353 14.78 -31.02 12.48
CA GLY A 353 14.56 -30.49 11.14
C GLY A 353 13.25 -29.70 11.06
N SER A 354 13.11 -28.96 9.97
CA SER A 354 11.90 -28.22 9.67
C SER A 354 11.68 -28.17 8.18
N THR A 355 10.43 -28.08 7.78
CA THR A 355 10.09 -27.75 6.40
C THR A 355 10.57 -26.34 6.06
N PRO A 356 10.90 -26.05 4.79
CA PRO A 356 11.45 -24.75 4.40
C PRO A 356 10.49 -23.60 4.65
N ASP A 357 9.20 -23.86 4.79
CA ASP A 357 8.16 -22.90 5.14
C ASP A 357 8.02 -22.62 6.66
N LEU A 358 8.70 -23.39 7.50
CA LEU A 358 8.63 -23.36 8.97
C LEU A 358 7.21 -23.49 9.52
N MET A 359 6.32 -24.21 8.81
CA MET A 359 5.01 -24.55 9.35
C MET A 359 5.04 -25.89 10.09
N VAL A 360 5.92 -26.80 9.67
CA VAL A 360 6.11 -28.11 10.29
C VAL A 360 7.56 -28.25 10.75
N ALA A 361 7.73 -28.62 12.01
CA ALA A 361 9.02 -29.04 12.56
C ALA A 361 8.95 -30.53 12.91
N TYR A 362 10.11 -31.19 12.95
CA TYR A 362 10.21 -32.59 13.35
C TYR A 362 11.54 -32.87 14.05
N ILE A 363 11.57 -33.96 14.83
CA ILE A 363 12.76 -34.49 15.47
C ILE A 363 13.00 -35.91 14.93
N ASP A 364 14.20 -36.11 14.39
CA ASP A 364 14.69 -37.40 13.92
C ASP A 364 15.54 -38.06 14.99
N PHE A 365 15.25 -39.33 15.29
CA PHE A 365 16.00 -40.18 16.21
C PHE A 365 16.90 -41.14 15.44
N PHE A 366 18.15 -41.28 15.88
CA PHE A 366 19.16 -42.15 15.28
C PHE A 366 19.74 -43.15 16.31
N LEU A 367 20.00 -44.38 15.87
CA LEU A 367 20.71 -45.42 16.64
C LEU A 367 22.23 -45.22 16.61
N GLY A 368 22.87 -45.47 17.74
CA GLY A 368 24.33 -45.49 17.89
C GLY A 368 24.99 -46.65 17.13
N GLY A 369 26.26 -46.48 16.77
CA GLY A 369 26.98 -47.37 15.84
C GLY A 369 27.24 -48.81 16.33
N ASP A 370 27.19 -49.07 17.64
CA ASP A 370 27.64 -50.35 18.21
C ASP A 370 26.57 -51.48 18.19
N GLU A 371 25.31 -51.16 17.85
CA GLU A 371 24.22 -52.15 17.71
C GLU A 371 24.03 -52.67 16.27
N LYS A 372 24.89 -52.27 15.33
CA LYS A 372 24.73 -52.48 13.87
C LYS A 372 24.60 -53.92 13.35
N ARG A 373 24.54 -54.98 14.19
CA ARG A 373 24.81 -56.35 13.71
C ARG A 373 23.73 -57.42 13.71
N LEU A 374 22.54 -57.26 14.30
CA LEU A 374 21.57 -58.39 14.30
C LEU A 374 20.11 -58.10 13.91
N ASP A 375 19.67 -56.85 13.74
CA ASP A 375 18.24 -56.55 13.54
C ASP A 375 17.90 -55.48 12.46
N VAL A 376 18.75 -55.31 11.44
CA VAL A 376 18.51 -54.29 10.40
C VAL A 376 17.24 -54.58 9.59
N ALA A 377 16.95 -55.85 9.27
CA ALA A 377 15.76 -56.22 8.50
C ALA A 377 14.44 -56.14 9.31
N SER A 378 14.47 -56.47 10.60
CA SER A 378 13.32 -56.38 11.51
C SER A 378 12.97 -54.93 11.87
N THR A 379 13.98 -54.04 11.89
CA THR A 379 13.79 -52.59 12.09
C THR A 379 13.13 -51.93 10.87
N ILE A 380 13.29 -52.46 9.65
CA ILE A 380 12.71 -51.89 8.43
C ILE A 380 11.21 -52.21 8.29
N LEU A 381 10.80 -53.45 8.59
CA LEU A 381 9.37 -53.85 8.59
C LEU A 381 8.55 -53.12 9.66
N LYS A 382 9.16 -52.74 10.80
CA LYS A 382 8.49 -51.96 11.86
C LYS A 382 8.34 -50.46 11.54
N ARG A 383 8.90 -49.96 10.42
CA ARG A 383 8.88 -48.52 10.07
C ARG A 383 7.61 -48.09 9.32
N PHE A 384 6.90 -49.03 8.71
CA PHE A 384 5.62 -48.76 8.05
C PHE A 384 4.47 -49.11 9.00
N PRO A 385 3.36 -48.34 8.98
CA PRO A 385 3.07 -47.25 8.05
C PRO A 385 3.81 -45.94 8.38
N MET A 386 4.31 -45.26 7.35
CA MET A 386 5.03 -43.99 7.51
C MET A 386 4.10 -42.81 7.25
N CYS A 387 3.97 -41.91 8.23
CA CYS A 387 3.18 -40.68 8.09
C CYS A 387 4.08 -39.54 7.64
N ILE A 388 3.74 -38.87 6.53
CA ILE A 388 4.44 -37.66 6.07
C ILE A 388 3.46 -36.50 6.07
N ILE A 389 3.71 -35.52 6.94
CA ILE A 389 2.85 -34.34 7.09
C ILE A 389 3.17 -33.32 6.00
N PHE A 390 2.13 -32.70 5.44
CA PHE A 390 2.30 -31.60 4.49
C PHE A 390 2.74 -30.32 5.21
N GLY A 391 3.69 -29.62 4.59
CA GLY A 391 3.94 -28.22 4.89
C GLY A 391 2.80 -27.34 4.39
N GLY A 392 2.75 -26.12 4.90
CA GLY A 392 1.75 -25.11 4.57
C GLY A 392 0.47 -25.21 5.40
N ASP A 393 -0.23 -24.09 5.51
CA ASP A 393 -1.52 -23.96 6.20
C ASP A 393 -2.70 -23.88 5.20
N GLY A 394 -2.43 -23.99 3.90
CA GLY A 394 -3.43 -23.84 2.85
C GLY A 394 -3.86 -22.39 2.62
N SER A 395 -3.07 -21.44 3.11
CA SER A 395 -3.28 -20.01 2.84
C SER A 395 -2.79 -19.64 1.44
N PHE A 396 -3.12 -18.41 1.03
CA PHE A 396 -2.65 -17.89 -0.25
C PHE A 396 -1.11 -17.72 -0.28
N MET A 397 -0.46 -17.52 0.86
CA MET A 397 1.01 -17.33 0.91
C MET A 397 1.75 -18.66 1.11
N SER A 398 1.20 -19.58 1.90
CA SER A 398 1.77 -20.91 2.17
C SER A 398 0.78 -22.00 1.76
N PRO A 399 0.74 -22.38 0.47
CA PRO A 399 -0.09 -23.50 0.03
C PRO A 399 0.39 -24.81 0.66
N TYR A 400 -0.46 -25.82 0.66
CA TYR A 400 -0.03 -27.16 1.05
C TYR A 400 1.00 -27.71 0.07
N TYR A 401 2.02 -28.37 0.61
CA TYR A 401 3.00 -29.11 -0.18
C TYR A 401 3.62 -30.25 0.63
N LEU A 402 4.01 -31.30 -0.07
CA LEU A 402 4.81 -32.40 0.44
C LEU A 402 6.29 -32.04 0.34
N HIS A 403 6.98 -31.99 1.48
CA HIS A 403 8.42 -31.82 1.54
C HIS A 403 9.11 -33.19 1.60
N SER A 404 10.02 -33.45 0.65
CA SER A 404 10.87 -34.64 0.69
C SER A 404 12.30 -34.23 1.01
N ASP A 405 12.75 -34.53 2.22
CA ASP A 405 14.15 -34.37 2.62
C ASP A 405 15.01 -35.47 1.99
N VAL A 406 16.33 -35.26 1.92
CA VAL A 406 17.29 -36.27 1.47
C VAL A 406 17.16 -37.57 2.28
N LEU A 407 16.93 -37.46 3.60
CA LEU A 407 16.70 -38.61 4.46
C LEU A 407 15.44 -39.38 4.07
N LEU A 408 14.33 -38.67 3.84
CA LEU A 408 13.07 -39.29 3.42
C LEU A 408 13.19 -39.93 2.04
N THR A 409 13.80 -39.25 1.08
CA THR A 409 14.05 -39.76 -0.27
C THR A 409 14.90 -41.03 -0.22
N ASN A 410 15.96 -41.07 0.59
CA ASN A 410 16.80 -42.26 0.74
C ASN A 410 16.09 -43.42 1.47
N LEU A 411 15.15 -43.11 2.38
CA LEU A 411 14.32 -44.14 3.02
C LEU A 411 13.33 -44.75 2.02
N VAL A 412 12.73 -43.93 1.16
CA VAL A 412 11.78 -44.38 0.13
C VAL A 412 12.49 -45.06 -1.03
N ASP A 413 13.73 -44.68 -1.36
CA ASP A 413 14.55 -45.28 -2.44
C ASP A 413 14.74 -46.79 -2.30
N GLN A 414 14.57 -47.33 -1.08
CA GLN A 414 14.59 -48.78 -0.83
C GLN A 414 13.43 -49.53 -1.50
N TYR A 415 12.33 -48.84 -1.83
CA TYR A 415 11.11 -49.41 -2.42
C TYR A 415 10.75 -48.78 -3.77
N VAL A 416 10.86 -47.46 -3.88
CA VAL A 416 10.49 -46.70 -5.08
C VAL A 416 11.69 -45.85 -5.46
N SER A 417 12.15 -45.95 -6.71
CA SER A 417 13.32 -45.20 -7.17
C SER A 417 13.17 -43.70 -6.92
N THR A 418 14.28 -43.05 -6.53
CA THR A 418 14.33 -41.59 -6.30
C THR A 418 13.70 -40.76 -7.42
N THR A 419 13.82 -41.18 -8.69
CA THR A 419 13.24 -40.48 -9.85
C THR A 419 11.71 -40.52 -9.83
N VAL A 420 11.12 -41.69 -9.59
CA VAL A 420 9.68 -41.89 -9.51
C VAL A 420 9.11 -41.14 -8.30
N TRP A 421 9.79 -41.21 -7.14
CA TRP A 421 9.38 -40.49 -5.94
C TRP A 421 9.42 -38.97 -6.13
N ASN A 422 10.51 -38.42 -6.66
CA ASN A 422 10.62 -36.96 -6.87
C ASN A 422 9.58 -36.45 -7.88
N ARG A 423 9.29 -37.23 -8.93
CA ARG A 423 8.26 -36.90 -9.92
C ARG A 423 6.86 -36.95 -9.31
N LEU A 424 6.58 -37.95 -8.47
CA LEU A 424 5.34 -38.03 -7.69
C LEU A 424 5.18 -36.82 -6.76
N VAL A 425 6.22 -36.45 -6.01
CA VAL A 425 6.21 -35.29 -5.11
C VAL A 425 5.93 -34.01 -5.89
N ALA A 426 6.55 -33.85 -7.07
CA ALA A 426 6.30 -32.69 -7.94
C ALA A 426 4.85 -32.62 -8.44
N GLY A 427 4.29 -33.75 -8.92
CA GLY A 427 2.90 -33.83 -9.37
C GLY A 427 1.90 -33.59 -8.23
N LEU A 428 2.13 -34.20 -7.07
CA LEU A 428 1.29 -33.99 -5.89
C LEU A 428 1.33 -32.53 -5.43
N ASN A 429 2.51 -31.91 -5.42
CA ASN A 429 2.67 -30.49 -5.08
C ASN A 429 1.96 -29.57 -6.08
N ALA A 430 1.87 -29.93 -7.36
CA ALA A 430 1.09 -29.19 -8.33
C ALA A 430 -0.41 -29.20 -7.97
N GLN A 431 -0.94 -30.36 -7.55
CA GLN A 431 -2.34 -30.49 -7.13
C GLN A 431 -2.62 -29.81 -5.77
N LEU A 432 -1.74 -30.00 -4.79
CA LEU A 432 -1.88 -29.43 -3.44
C LEU A 432 -1.89 -27.89 -3.43
N ARG A 433 -1.22 -27.24 -4.40
CA ARG A 433 -1.26 -25.77 -4.56
C ARG A 433 -2.66 -25.20 -4.79
N THR A 434 -3.59 -26.01 -5.30
CA THR A 434 -4.99 -25.61 -5.53
C THR A 434 -5.87 -25.73 -4.29
N VAL A 435 -5.41 -26.47 -3.28
CA VAL A 435 -6.15 -26.74 -2.05
C VAL A 435 -6.16 -25.49 -1.17
N THR A 436 -7.35 -25.06 -0.77
CA THR A 436 -7.52 -23.92 0.14
C THR A 436 -8.19 -24.36 1.44
N GLN A 437 -7.68 -23.86 2.57
CA GLN A 437 -8.15 -24.26 3.90
C GLN A 437 -9.66 -24.03 4.09
N ARG A 438 -10.20 -22.92 3.57
CA ARG A 438 -11.64 -22.57 3.69
C ARG A 438 -12.57 -23.54 2.96
N ARG A 439 -12.06 -24.26 1.94
CA ARG A 439 -12.84 -25.15 1.08
C ARG A 439 -12.20 -26.55 1.02
N ILE A 440 -11.64 -27.01 2.13
CA ILE A 440 -10.80 -28.21 2.15
C ILE A 440 -11.55 -29.47 1.67
N ARG A 441 -12.81 -29.66 2.06
CA ARG A 441 -13.62 -30.81 1.64
C ARG A 441 -13.81 -30.90 0.13
N SER A 442 -14.14 -29.77 -0.52
CA SER A 442 -14.31 -29.73 -1.98
C SER A 442 -12.97 -29.71 -2.72
N ALA A 443 -11.96 -29.06 -2.14
CA ALA A 443 -10.67 -28.87 -2.78
C ALA A 443 -9.75 -30.10 -2.71
N LEU A 444 -10.00 -31.03 -1.77
CA LEU A 444 -9.29 -32.31 -1.70
C LEU A 444 -9.84 -33.36 -2.66
N SER A 445 -11.07 -33.22 -3.15
CA SER A 445 -11.66 -34.18 -4.10
C SER A 445 -10.79 -34.36 -5.36
N PRO A 446 -10.31 -33.30 -6.04
CA PRO A 446 -9.40 -33.43 -7.17
C PRO A 446 -8.07 -34.12 -6.82
N VAL A 447 -7.53 -33.86 -5.63
CA VAL A 447 -6.27 -34.45 -5.16
C VAL A 447 -6.44 -35.96 -4.94
N ILE A 448 -7.54 -36.37 -4.29
CA ILE A 448 -7.84 -37.79 -4.06
C ILE A 448 -8.06 -38.53 -5.38
N THR A 449 -8.78 -37.91 -6.34
CA THR A 449 -8.95 -38.50 -7.67
C THR A 449 -7.62 -38.63 -8.41
N TRP A 450 -6.72 -37.65 -8.28
CA TRP A 450 -5.39 -37.70 -8.88
C TRP A 450 -4.52 -38.79 -8.25
N ILE A 451 -4.51 -38.89 -6.91
CA ILE A 451 -3.76 -39.96 -6.20
C ILE A 451 -4.23 -41.34 -6.66
N ASN A 452 -5.53 -41.57 -6.78
CA ASN A 452 -6.07 -42.87 -7.18
C ASN A 452 -5.87 -43.19 -8.67
N SER A 453 -5.77 -42.19 -9.55
CA SER A 453 -5.66 -42.39 -11.00
C SER A 453 -4.22 -42.34 -11.52
N HIS A 454 -3.36 -41.50 -10.95
CA HIS A 454 -2.00 -41.25 -11.44
C HIS A 454 -0.92 -41.85 -10.53
N ALA A 455 -1.07 -41.73 -9.20
CA ALA A 455 -0.03 -42.12 -8.24
C ALA A 455 -0.10 -43.60 -7.84
N ASN A 456 -1.22 -44.05 -7.27
CA ASN A 456 -1.37 -45.40 -6.74
C ASN A 456 -1.13 -46.51 -7.79
N PRO A 457 -1.60 -46.41 -9.05
CA PRO A 457 -1.33 -47.45 -10.04
C PRO A 457 0.16 -47.70 -10.34
N GLN A 458 1.00 -46.65 -10.27
CA GLN A 458 2.45 -46.80 -10.47
C GLN A 458 3.17 -47.27 -9.20
N LEU A 459 2.66 -46.89 -8.03
CA LEU A 459 3.24 -47.31 -6.75
C LEU A 459 2.87 -48.74 -6.38
N ASP A 460 1.68 -49.21 -6.78
CA ASP A 460 1.24 -50.58 -6.58
C ASP A 460 2.17 -51.57 -7.31
N ASN A 461 2.76 -51.17 -8.45
CA ASN A 461 3.82 -51.94 -9.13
C ASN A 461 5.09 -52.12 -8.28
N HIS A 462 5.32 -51.21 -7.33
CA HIS A 462 6.43 -51.22 -6.37
C HIS A 462 6.00 -51.73 -4.98
N GLY A 463 4.77 -52.23 -4.83
CA GLY A 463 4.24 -52.72 -3.55
C GLY A 463 3.97 -51.63 -2.51
N VAL A 464 3.91 -50.36 -2.90
CA VAL A 464 3.66 -49.22 -2.02
C VAL A 464 2.32 -48.58 -2.35
N ARG A 465 1.56 -48.18 -1.34
CA ARG A 465 0.27 -47.49 -1.51
C ARG A 465 0.25 -46.21 -0.69
N ILE A 466 -0.30 -45.14 -1.26
CA ILE A 466 -0.41 -43.85 -0.59
C ILE A 466 -1.89 -43.51 -0.35
N GLU A 467 -2.20 -43.14 0.89
CA GLU A 467 -3.51 -42.63 1.26
C GLU A 467 -3.39 -41.25 1.90
N LEU A 468 -4.35 -40.38 1.61
CA LEU A 468 -4.43 -39.05 2.22
C LEU A 468 -5.11 -39.17 3.59
N GLY A 469 -4.47 -38.61 4.61
CA GLY A 469 -4.96 -38.70 6.00
C GLY A 469 -5.00 -37.36 6.71
N TRP A 470 -5.86 -37.28 7.72
CA TRP A 470 -5.80 -36.24 8.74
C TRP A 470 -5.05 -36.80 9.94
N PHE A 471 -4.01 -36.10 10.36
CA PHE A 471 -3.15 -36.50 11.46
C PHE A 471 -3.28 -35.51 12.60
N GLN A 472 -3.24 -36.06 13.83
CA GLN A 472 -3.08 -35.36 15.11
C GLN A 472 -3.99 -34.13 15.31
N ALA A 473 -5.09 -34.32 16.06
CA ALA A 473 -5.93 -33.22 16.49
C ALA A 473 -5.29 -32.51 17.69
N THR A 474 -5.01 -31.22 17.54
CA THR A 474 -4.65 -30.36 18.67
C THR A 474 -5.86 -30.06 19.55
N ALA A 475 -5.64 -29.65 20.81
CA ALA A 475 -6.72 -29.23 21.71
C ALA A 475 -7.53 -28.03 21.17
N SER A 476 -6.96 -27.26 20.23
CA SER A 476 -7.62 -26.16 19.54
C SER A 476 -8.51 -26.60 18.36
N GLY A 477 -8.49 -27.89 18.00
CA GLY A 477 -9.21 -28.44 16.86
C GLY A 477 -8.50 -28.24 15.51
N TYR A 478 -7.20 -27.89 15.52
CA TYR A 478 -6.38 -27.89 14.31
C TYR A 478 -5.94 -29.32 13.96
N TYR A 479 -6.09 -29.67 12.68
CA TYR A 479 -5.69 -30.95 12.11
C TYR A 479 -4.61 -30.74 11.06
N GLN A 480 -3.59 -31.58 11.07
CA GLN A 480 -2.54 -31.58 10.06
C GLN A 480 -2.93 -32.52 8.91
N LEU A 481 -2.75 -32.07 7.67
CA LEU A 481 -2.98 -32.89 6.49
C LEU A 481 -1.68 -33.57 6.09
N GLY A 482 -1.73 -34.82 5.64
CA GLY A 482 -0.54 -35.52 5.16
C GLY A 482 -0.88 -36.74 4.31
N ILE A 483 0.15 -37.52 4.04
CA ILE A 483 0.03 -38.84 3.42
C ILE A 483 0.48 -39.94 4.37
N LEU A 484 -0.23 -41.06 4.30
CA LEU A 484 0.15 -42.34 4.87
C LEU A 484 0.75 -43.20 3.76
N VAL A 485 2.01 -43.57 3.91
CA VAL A 485 2.69 -44.51 3.01
C VAL A 485 2.61 -45.89 3.66
N MET A 486 1.97 -46.82 2.97
CA MET A 486 1.80 -48.21 3.39
C MET A 486 2.53 -49.13 2.40
N VAL A 487 3.15 -50.19 2.92
CA VAL A 487 3.73 -51.25 2.09
C VAL A 487 2.77 -52.43 2.11
N ASN A 488 2.45 -52.98 0.94
CA ASN A 488 1.49 -54.06 0.81
C ASN A 488 2.18 -55.38 1.21
N GLU A 489 1.77 -55.98 2.34
CA GLU A 489 2.37 -57.21 2.88
C GLU A 489 2.20 -58.42 1.94
N SER A 490 1.34 -58.32 0.92
CA SER A 490 1.08 -59.39 -0.05
C SER A 490 2.26 -59.70 -1.00
N PHE A 491 3.24 -58.80 -1.17
CA PHE A 491 4.41 -59.04 -2.03
C PHE A 491 5.51 -59.90 -1.39
N PHE A 492 5.53 -60.06 -0.06
CA PHE A 492 6.54 -60.85 0.66
C PHE A 492 6.11 -62.30 0.94
N ASN A 493 4.83 -62.64 0.71
CA ASN A 493 4.28 -63.96 1.03
C ASN A 493 4.75 -65.12 0.12
N ASN A 494 5.72 -64.91 -0.77
CA ASN A 494 6.43 -66.02 -1.43
C ASN A 494 7.68 -66.50 -0.68
N ALA A 495 8.00 -65.94 0.49
CA ALA A 495 9.07 -66.45 1.34
C ALA A 495 8.71 -66.35 2.83
N HIS A 496 8.08 -67.41 3.34
CA HIS A 496 7.91 -67.79 4.74
C HIS A 496 6.74 -67.18 5.54
N GLN A 497 5.72 -68.03 5.75
CA GLN A 497 4.85 -68.05 6.95
C GLN A 497 5.70 -68.27 8.22
N PRO A 498 5.28 -67.79 9.41
CA PRO A 498 4.05 -68.27 10.07
C PRO A 498 3.18 -67.23 10.84
N GLU A 499 1.91 -67.63 10.94
CA GLU A 499 0.83 -67.44 11.95
C GLU A 499 0.82 -66.34 13.06
N TYR A 500 -0.39 -65.74 13.14
CA TYR A 500 -1.17 -65.24 14.30
C TYR A 500 -0.59 -64.20 15.26
N LEU A 501 -1.17 -63.00 15.22
CA LEU A 501 -1.71 -62.33 16.40
C LEU A 501 -2.83 -61.34 16.02
N GLU A 502 -4.07 -61.73 16.32
CA GLU A 502 -5.21 -60.83 16.40
C GLU A 502 -5.07 -59.93 17.64
N THR A 503 -5.17 -58.61 17.47
CA THR A 503 -5.69 -57.74 18.54
C THR A 503 -6.44 -56.55 17.93
N SER A 504 -7.77 -56.71 17.86
CA SER A 504 -8.76 -55.76 18.36
C SER A 504 -8.43 -54.25 18.25
N PHE A 505 -8.92 -53.61 17.18
CA PHE A 505 -9.45 -52.24 17.28
C PHE A 505 -10.92 -52.26 16.86
N ASN A 506 -11.77 -52.61 17.83
CA ASN A 506 -13.21 -52.55 17.69
C ASN A 506 -13.64 -51.08 17.79
N ASP A 507 -14.10 -50.56 16.66
CA ASP A 507 -15.36 -49.83 16.51
C ASP A 507 -15.90 -49.13 17.77
N ARG A 508 -15.67 -47.81 17.87
CA ARG A 508 -16.56 -46.88 18.56
C ARG A 508 -16.72 -45.60 17.74
N THR A 509 -17.31 -45.74 16.56
CA THR A 509 -17.87 -44.60 15.83
C THR A 509 -19.18 -45.01 15.16
N ARG A 510 -20.29 -44.72 15.84
CA ARG A 510 -21.69 -44.54 15.36
C ARG A 510 -22.54 -44.43 16.64
N ASP A 511 -23.49 -43.53 16.86
CA ASP A 511 -24.18 -42.48 16.11
C ASP A 511 -24.31 -41.26 17.06
N TYR A 512 -24.67 -40.04 16.65
CA TYR A 512 -26.06 -39.59 16.52
C TYR A 512 -26.15 -38.30 15.69
N LEU A 513 -27.05 -38.30 14.70
CA LEU A 513 -27.56 -37.15 13.97
C LEU A 513 -28.60 -36.36 14.80
N PHE A 514 -28.44 -35.02 14.84
CA PHE A 514 -29.40 -33.86 14.83
C PHE A 514 -30.89 -34.02 15.28
N PRO A 515 -31.61 -32.97 15.80
CA PRO A 515 -31.61 -31.57 15.29
C PRO A 515 -31.82 -30.40 16.30
N PHE A 516 -31.81 -29.17 15.74
CA PHE A 516 -32.06 -27.84 16.32
C PHE A 516 -33.20 -27.71 17.35
N SER A 517 -33.02 -26.86 18.37
CA SER A 517 -33.75 -25.58 18.51
C SER A 517 -33.47 -24.85 19.84
N LEU A 518 -33.42 -23.51 19.75
CA LEU A 518 -33.70 -22.47 20.77
C LEU A 518 -32.96 -22.53 22.13
N LEU A 519 -32.38 -21.47 22.68
CA LEU A 519 -32.99 -20.14 22.87
C LEU A 519 -31.93 -19.07 23.24
N LEU A 520 -32.12 -17.90 22.64
CA LEU A 520 -31.60 -16.60 23.07
C LEU A 520 -31.83 -16.33 24.58
N ARG A 521 -30.83 -15.74 25.26
CA ARG A 521 -30.97 -14.57 26.18
C ARG A 521 -29.57 -14.07 26.55
N ASN A 522 -29.16 -12.95 25.96
CA ASN A 522 -29.28 -11.58 26.50
C ASN A 522 -28.08 -11.18 27.38
N THR A 523 -27.14 -10.45 26.78
CA THR A 523 -26.64 -9.21 27.38
C THR A 523 -26.66 -8.12 26.30
N LYS A 524 -27.51 -7.12 26.52
CA LYS A 524 -27.68 -5.95 25.65
C LYS A 524 -26.42 -5.07 25.61
N PRO A 525 -26.29 -4.23 24.57
CA PRO A 525 -25.14 -3.36 24.34
C PRO A 525 -25.29 -2.04 25.11
N ILE A 526 -24.19 -1.52 25.64
CA ILE A 526 -24.09 -0.14 26.14
C ILE A 526 -23.03 0.57 25.30
N GLY A 527 -23.42 1.75 24.82
CA GLY A 527 -22.86 2.41 23.65
C GLY A 527 -21.48 3.01 23.84
N PHE A 528 -20.62 2.77 22.85
CA PHE A 528 -19.51 3.63 22.45
C PHE A 528 -19.42 3.61 20.92
N LYS A 529 -20.52 3.95 20.25
CA LYS A 529 -20.51 4.21 18.80
C LYS A 529 -20.30 5.71 18.56
N TYR A 530 -19.51 5.98 17.52
CA TYR A 530 -19.26 7.26 16.83
C TYR A 530 -17.91 7.96 17.02
N TYR A 531 -17.11 7.71 18.05
CA TYR A 531 -15.76 8.31 18.14
C TYR A 531 -14.66 7.46 17.46
N TRP A 532 -14.73 6.13 17.61
CA TRP A 532 -13.71 5.20 17.10
C TRP A 532 -13.76 4.98 15.58
N ILE A 533 -14.91 5.15 14.95
CA ILE A 533 -15.06 5.03 13.49
C ILE A 533 -14.42 6.24 12.80
N SER A 534 -14.41 7.41 13.44
CA SER A 534 -13.77 8.63 12.92
C SER A 534 -12.26 8.63 13.12
N LEU A 535 -11.75 8.18 14.29
CA LEU A 535 -10.31 8.08 14.53
C LEU A 535 -9.67 6.97 13.69
N GLY A 536 -10.35 5.83 13.53
CA GLY A 536 -9.93 4.74 12.66
C GLY A 536 -9.93 5.14 11.17
N ALA A 537 -10.94 5.89 10.72
CA ALA A 537 -10.97 6.44 9.35
C ALA A 537 -9.92 7.53 9.13
N PHE A 538 -9.66 8.37 10.13
CA PHE A 538 -8.66 9.44 10.08
C PHE A 538 -7.21 8.89 10.09
N LEU A 539 -6.92 7.91 10.95
CA LEU A 539 -5.64 7.18 10.95
C LEU A 539 -5.49 6.34 9.69
N ALA A 540 -6.56 5.71 9.19
CA ALA A 540 -6.53 5.03 7.89
C ALA A 540 -6.18 6.00 6.75
N PHE A 541 -6.75 7.20 6.73
CA PHE A 541 -6.46 8.20 5.69
C PHE A 541 -5.03 8.76 5.77
N LEU A 542 -4.51 8.98 6.99
CA LEU A 542 -3.17 9.53 7.24
C LEU A 542 -2.03 8.50 7.13
N LEU A 543 -2.26 7.24 7.49
CA LEU A 543 -1.24 6.19 7.50
C LEU A 543 -1.27 5.31 6.24
N ILE A 544 -2.45 4.96 5.71
CA ILE A 544 -2.52 4.03 4.57
C ILE A 544 -1.92 4.66 3.31
N LEU A 545 -2.15 5.95 3.06
CA LEU A 545 -1.69 6.65 1.85
C LEU A 545 -0.16 6.77 1.72
N PRO A 546 0.61 7.18 2.75
CA PRO A 546 2.07 7.21 2.67
C PRO A 546 2.72 5.82 2.80
N LEU A 547 2.17 4.92 3.63
CA LEU A 547 2.74 3.57 3.79
C LEU A 547 2.53 2.70 2.54
N SER A 548 1.44 2.90 1.82
CA SER A 548 1.13 2.16 0.60
C SER A 548 1.92 2.62 -0.63
N LEU A 549 2.50 3.84 -0.61
CA LEU A 549 3.44 4.31 -1.63
C LEU A 549 4.86 3.78 -1.39
N ILE A 550 5.24 3.55 -0.12
CA ILE A 550 6.59 3.10 0.25
C ILE A 550 6.71 1.56 0.24
N SER A 551 5.66 0.85 0.65
CA SER A 551 5.61 -0.63 0.69
C SER A 551 5.86 -1.38 -0.64
N PRO A 552 5.40 -0.91 -1.81
CA PRO A 552 5.51 -1.66 -3.06
C PRO A 552 6.94 -1.71 -3.58
N PHE A 553 7.79 -0.75 -3.21
CA PHE A 553 9.13 -0.60 -3.77
C PHE A 553 10.14 -1.63 -3.21
N PRO A 554 10.24 -1.85 -1.88
CA PRO A 554 11.09 -2.90 -1.32
C PRO A 554 10.61 -4.31 -1.68
N ALA A 555 9.29 -4.53 -1.74
CA ALA A 555 8.71 -5.85 -2.05
C ALA A 555 8.97 -6.26 -3.51
N GLY A 556 8.85 -5.32 -4.46
CA GLY A 556 9.18 -5.54 -5.87
C GLY A 556 10.67 -5.81 -6.11
N LEU A 557 11.56 -5.05 -5.45
CA LEU A 557 13.01 -5.29 -5.51
C LEU A 557 13.42 -6.60 -4.85
N ASN A 558 12.79 -6.98 -3.73
CA ASN A 558 13.06 -8.24 -3.05
C ASN A 558 12.59 -9.47 -3.86
N ALA A 559 11.65 -9.30 -4.80
CA ALA A 559 11.21 -10.36 -5.73
C ALA A 559 12.10 -10.46 -6.99
N LEU A 560 12.60 -9.32 -7.51
CA LEU A 560 13.46 -9.26 -8.70
C LEU A 560 14.89 -9.80 -8.48
N PHE A 561 15.41 -9.71 -7.25
CA PHE A 561 16.80 -10.05 -6.94
C PHE A 561 16.98 -11.25 -5.99
N SER A 562 15.94 -12.03 -5.74
CA SER A 562 16.05 -13.25 -4.93
C SER A 562 16.21 -14.48 -5.80
N ARG A 563 17.43 -14.99 -5.92
CA ARG A 563 17.70 -16.32 -6.47
C ARG A 563 17.77 -17.30 -5.30
N GLY A 564 16.69 -18.04 -5.07
CA GLY A 564 16.62 -19.10 -4.07
C GLY A 564 15.23 -19.74 -4.01
N PRO A 565 15.11 -21.04 -3.67
CA PRO A 565 13.82 -21.70 -3.47
C PRO A 565 13.08 -21.00 -2.32
N ARG A 566 11.96 -20.33 -2.63
CA ARG A 566 11.16 -19.57 -1.66
C ARG A 566 9.91 -20.35 -1.24
N ARG A 567 9.50 -20.14 0.03
CA ARG A 567 8.30 -20.68 0.70
C ARG A 567 6.98 -20.45 -0.06
N SER A 568 6.90 -19.36 -0.82
CA SER A 568 5.73 -18.97 -1.60
C SER A 568 6.15 -18.73 -3.05
N SER A 569 5.30 -19.15 -3.99
CA SER A 569 5.52 -18.90 -5.40
C SER A 569 5.69 -17.39 -5.66
N LEU A 570 6.68 -16.99 -6.46
CA LEU A 570 6.95 -15.59 -6.83
C LEU A 570 5.68 -14.89 -7.35
N ALA A 571 4.78 -15.65 -7.96
CA ALA A 571 3.48 -15.20 -8.45
C ALA A 571 2.57 -14.70 -7.33
N ARG A 572 2.58 -15.34 -6.16
CA ARG A 572 1.71 -14.96 -5.02
C ARG A 572 2.16 -13.66 -4.37
N ILE A 573 3.47 -13.45 -4.25
CA ILE A 573 4.05 -12.19 -3.75
C ILE A 573 3.73 -11.05 -4.73
N TYR A 574 3.91 -11.30 -6.03
CA TYR A 574 3.62 -10.31 -7.06
C TYR A 574 2.12 -10.02 -7.22
N ALA A 575 1.26 -11.02 -7.03
CA ALA A 575 -0.19 -10.83 -6.97
C ALA A 575 -0.58 -9.92 -5.80
N LEU A 576 0.01 -10.12 -4.61
CA LEU A 576 -0.22 -9.23 -3.47
C LEU A 576 0.24 -7.79 -3.77
N TRP A 577 1.39 -7.63 -4.42
CA TRP A 577 1.89 -6.33 -4.88
C TRP A 577 0.97 -5.65 -5.89
N ASN A 578 0.39 -6.41 -6.82
CA ASN A 578 -0.58 -5.89 -7.77
C ASN A 578 -1.87 -5.46 -7.06
N VAL A 579 -2.38 -6.27 -6.12
CA VAL A 579 -3.60 -5.95 -5.36
C VAL A 579 -3.41 -4.70 -4.52
N THR A 580 -2.30 -4.56 -3.79
CA THR A 580 -2.03 -3.36 -2.98
C THR A 580 -1.86 -2.12 -3.85
N SER A 581 -1.13 -2.23 -4.96
CA SER A 581 -0.95 -1.14 -5.91
C SER A 581 -2.26 -0.69 -6.57
N ILE A 582 -3.16 -1.62 -6.91
CA ILE A 582 -4.49 -1.29 -7.46
C ILE A 582 -5.37 -0.66 -6.38
N SER A 583 -5.34 -1.19 -5.15
CA SER A 583 -6.06 -0.62 -4.01
C SER A 583 -5.66 0.84 -3.77
N ASN A 584 -4.38 1.20 -3.94
CA ASN A 584 -3.93 2.58 -3.80
C ASN A 584 -4.49 3.51 -4.88
N ILE A 585 -4.56 3.02 -6.12
CA ILE A 585 -5.16 3.77 -7.23
C ILE A 585 -6.66 3.99 -6.96
N ILE A 586 -7.37 2.98 -6.46
CA ILE A 586 -8.78 3.09 -6.05
C ILE A 586 -8.95 4.12 -4.93
N VAL A 587 -8.09 4.10 -3.91
CA VAL A 587 -8.11 5.10 -2.83
C VAL A 587 -7.87 6.50 -3.39
N ALA A 588 -6.93 6.68 -4.31
CA ALA A 588 -6.71 7.97 -4.97
C ALA A 588 -7.95 8.46 -5.74
N PHE A 589 -8.69 7.56 -6.41
CA PHE A 589 -9.97 7.88 -7.03
C PHE A 589 -11.02 8.32 -6.00
N ILE A 590 -11.17 7.59 -4.89
CA ILE A 590 -12.12 7.93 -3.83
C ILE A 590 -11.79 9.29 -3.23
N CYS A 591 -10.50 9.57 -2.94
CA CYS A 591 -10.05 10.86 -2.44
C CYS A 591 -10.37 12.01 -3.42
N GLY A 592 -10.14 11.80 -4.72
CA GLY A 592 -10.48 12.78 -5.76
C GLY A 592 -11.99 13.04 -5.84
N ILE A 593 -12.82 12.00 -5.78
CA ILE A 593 -14.29 12.13 -5.75
C ILE A 593 -14.75 12.88 -4.49
N CYS A 594 -14.20 12.54 -3.32
CA CYS A 594 -14.49 13.25 -2.07
C CYS A 594 -14.10 14.73 -2.16
N TYR A 595 -12.92 15.05 -2.69
CA TYR A 595 -12.47 16.45 -2.87
C TYR A 595 -13.42 17.27 -3.74
N VAL A 596 -13.86 16.70 -4.88
CA VAL A 596 -14.85 17.35 -5.76
C VAL A 596 -16.21 17.48 -5.07
N GLY A 597 -16.64 16.45 -4.34
CA GLY A 597 -17.91 16.46 -3.60
C GLY A 597 -17.95 17.50 -2.49
N PHE A 598 -16.93 17.56 -1.63
CA PHE A 598 -16.86 18.53 -0.53
C PHE A 598 -16.72 19.98 -1.03
N SER A 599 -15.94 20.22 -2.08
CA SER A 599 -15.79 21.57 -2.68
C SER A 599 -17.10 22.10 -3.28
N SER A 600 -18.02 21.21 -3.69
CA SER A 600 -19.35 21.61 -4.20
C SER A 600 -20.28 22.13 -3.11
N SER A 601 -20.08 21.70 -1.84
CA SER A 601 -20.94 22.07 -0.73
C SER A 601 -20.68 23.47 -0.17
N GLU A 602 -19.49 24.04 -0.42
CA GLU A 602 -19.05 25.34 0.12
C GLU A 602 -19.39 26.53 -0.79
N MET A 603 -20.05 26.31 -1.94
CA MET A 603 -20.17 27.31 -3.01
C MET A 603 -21.62 27.63 -3.40
N THR A 604 -22.38 28.26 -2.50
CA THR A 604 -23.63 28.99 -2.85
C THR A 604 -23.42 30.50 -2.91
N SER A 605 -22.30 30.98 -3.47
CA SER A 605 -22.24 32.33 -4.02
C SER A 605 -21.16 32.48 -5.10
N ARG A 606 -21.51 33.24 -6.15
CA ARG A 606 -20.73 33.70 -7.32
C ARG A 606 -20.61 32.79 -8.55
N ALA A 607 -21.16 33.33 -9.64
CA ALA A 607 -21.16 32.82 -11.00
C ALA A 607 -19.78 32.87 -11.71
N ASN A 608 -18.73 33.41 -11.07
CA ASN A 608 -17.41 33.55 -11.70
C ASN A 608 -16.54 32.27 -11.65
N THR A 609 -17.01 31.22 -10.97
CA THR A 609 -16.24 29.98 -10.75
C THR A 609 -16.36 28.96 -11.88
N TRP A 610 -17.21 29.20 -12.89
CA TRP A 610 -17.44 28.23 -13.97
C TRP A 610 -16.22 28.09 -14.90
N ASN A 611 -15.39 29.14 -15.03
CA ASN A 611 -14.17 29.09 -15.83
C ASN A 611 -12.99 28.40 -15.12
N ILE A 612 -12.89 28.51 -13.78
CA ILE A 612 -11.87 27.78 -12.98
C ILE A 612 -12.12 26.26 -13.01
N ARG A 613 -13.40 25.86 -13.12
CA ARG A 613 -13.82 24.45 -13.21
C ARG A 613 -13.32 23.72 -14.46
N ARG A 614 -12.87 24.43 -15.51
CA ARG A 614 -12.48 23.81 -16.78
C ARG A 614 -11.03 23.33 -16.81
N GLU A 615 -10.14 23.87 -15.97
CA GLU A 615 -8.72 23.48 -15.90
C GLU A 615 -8.40 22.54 -14.71
N ASP A 616 -9.14 22.61 -13.59
CA ASP A 616 -9.00 21.68 -12.45
C ASP A 616 -9.75 20.34 -12.63
N ASN A 617 -10.34 20.12 -13.80
CA ASN A 617 -11.20 18.97 -14.10
C ASN A 617 -10.42 17.68 -14.43
N ASP A 618 -9.08 17.70 -14.43
CA ASP A 618 -8.23 16.60 -14.89
C ASP A 618 -7.62 15.76 -13.75
N TRP A 619 -8.12 15.89 -12.51
CA TRP A 619 -7.65 15.11 -11.35
C TRP A 619 -7.70 13.59 -11.57
N TRP A 620 -8.59 13.12 -12.45
CA TRP A 620 -8.77 11.70 -12.79
C TRP A 620 -7.76 11.19 -13.84
N VAL A 621 -7.05 12.08 -14.55
CA VAL A 621 -6.09 11.72 -15.62
C VAL A 621 -4.88 10.97 -15.08
N LEU A 622 -4.33 11.39 -13.93
CA LEU A 622 -3.19 10.72 -13.30
C LEU A 622 -3.57 9.32 -12.77
N PRO A 623 -4.65 9.15 -11.97
CA PRO A 623 -5.10 7.83 -11.52
C PRO A 623 -5.48 6.88 -12.67
N THR A 624 -6.14 7.36 -13.73
CA THR A 624 -6.48 6.54 -14.91
C THR A 624 -5.24 6.09 -15.68
N THR A 625 -4.28 6.98 -15.92
CA THR A 625 -3.00 6.63 -16.55
C THR A 625 -2.23 5.62 -15.72
N LEU A 626 -2.17 5.80 -14.39
CA LEU A 626 -1.54 4.83 -13.48
C LEU A 626 -2.23 3.46 -13.49
N LEU A 627 -3.57 3.42 -13.57
CA LEU A 627 -4.32 2.17 -13.68
C LEU A 627 -3.98 1.42 -14.98
N LEU A 628 -3.92 2.12 -16.10
CA LEU A 628 -3.58 1.52 -17.40
C LEU A 628 -2.15 0.97 -17.41
N VAL A 629 -1.17 1.78 -16.99
CA VAL A 629 0.23 1.37 -16.91
C VAL A 629 0.39 0.18 -15.96
N LYS A 630 -0.27 0.21 -14.80
CA LYS A 630 -0.19 -0.88 -13.82
C LYS A 630 -0.86 -2.15 -14.33
N SER A 631 -1.97 -2.06 -15.04
CA SER A 631 -2.67 -3.21 -15.62
C SER A 631 -1.81 -3.89 -16.70
N LEU A 632 -1.14 -3.10 -17.56
CA LEU A 632 -0.19 -3.61 -18.54
C LEU A 632 1.03 -4.26 -17.85
N GLN A 633 1.62 -3.58 -16.87
CA GLN A 633 2.75 -4.11 -16.09
C GLN A 633 2.39 -5.44 -15.41
N ALA A 634 1.24 -5.49 -14.74
CA ALA A 634 0.76 -6.69 -14.06
C ALA A 634 0.57 -7.85 -15.04
N GLY A 635 0.02 -7.59 -16.23
CA GLY A 635 -0.13 -8.59 -17.29
C GLY A 635 1.22 -9.17 -17.75
N PHE A 636 2.16 -8.32 -18.15
CA PHE A 636 3.48 -8.76 -18.63
C PHE A 636 4.25 -9.55 -17.58
N VAL A 637 4.28 -9.07 -16.34
CA VAL A 637 5.05 -9.73 -15.29
C VAL A 637 4.33 -10.98 -14.78
N ASN A 638 2.99 -11.02 -14.73
CA ASN A 638 2.28 -12.27 -14.42
C ASN A 638 2.60 -13.36 -15.46
N CYS A 639 2.61 -13.03 -16.76
CA CYS A 639 3.01 -13.97 -17.80
C CYS A 639 4.47 -14.41 -17.64
N HIS A 640 5.37 -13.47 -17.35
CA HIS A 640 6.79 -13.78 -17.12
C HIS A 640 6.97 -14.72 -15.91
N ILE A 641 6.30 -14.45 -14.80
CA ILE A 641 6.38 -15.27 -13.59
C ILE A 641 5.73 -16.63 -13.80
N ALA A 642 4.59 -16.71 -14.52
CA ALA A 642 3.96 -17.99 -14.85
C ALA A 642 4.92 -18.90 -15.64
N ASN A 643 5.67 -18.33 -16.59
CA ASN A 643 6.70 -19.07 -17.34
C ASN A 643 7.90 -19.48 -16.47
N LEU A 644 8.20 -18.75 -15.39
CA LEU A 644 9.27 -19.12 -14.44
C LEU A 644 8.83 -20.24 -13.47
N GLU A 645 7.54 -20.28 -13.11
CA GLU A 645 7.00 -21.25 -12.15
C GLU A 645 6.60 -22.59 -12.78
N ILE A 646 6.19 -22.59 -14.04
CA ILE A 646 5.82 -23.80 -14.79
C ILE A 646 7.01 -24.17 -15.70
N GLN A 647 7.96 -24.93 -15.16
CA GLN A 647 9.11 -25.42 -15.92
C GLN A 647 8.81 -26.73 -16.67
N ASP A 648 7.88 -27.53 -16.15
CA ASP A 648 7.45 -28.79 -16.76
C ASP A 648 5.93 -28.84 -16.88
N PHE A 649 5.43 -28.78 -18.11
CA PHE A 649 3.99 -28.84 -18.41
C PHE A 649 3.42 -30.26 -18.25
N SER A 650 4.26 -31.30 -18.30
CA SER A 650 3.82 -32.70 -18.16
C SER A 650 3.20 -32.99 -16.79
N LEU A 651 3.59 -32.24 -15.75
CA LEU A 651 3.03 -32.29 -14.39
C LEU A 651 1.53 -31.93 -14.32
N TYR A 652 1.00 -31.23 -15.33
CA TYR A 652 -0.40 -30.82 -15.41
C TYR A 652 -1.20 -31.60 -16.46
N SER A 653 -0.61 -32.64 -17.07
CA SER A 653 -1.32 -33.48 -18.02
C SER A 653 -2.44 -34.27 -17.34
N GLN A 654 -3.53 -34.50 -18.06
CA GLN A 654 -4.66 -35.33 -17.57
C GLN A 654 -4.45 -36.81 -17.84
N ASP A 655 -3.52 -37.15 -18.74
CA ASP A 655 -3.21 -38.52 -19.12
C ASP A 655 -2.06 -39.05 -18.23
N PRO A 656 -2.27 -40.15 -17.50
CA PRO A 656 -1.26 -40.67 -16.57
C PRO A 656 0.01 -41.14 -17.28
N GLU A 657 -0.08 -41.66 -18.50
CA GLU A 657 1.09 -42.09 -19.28
C GLU A 657 1.98 -40.89 -19.64
N ASN A 658 1.39 -39.81 -20.16
CA ASN A 658 2.10 -38.56 -20.46
C ASN A 658 2.74 -37.92 -19.20
N PHE A 659 2.16 -38.16 -18.02
CA PHE A 659 2.74 -37.70 -16.76
C PHE A 659 4.02 -38.46 -16.41
N TRP A 660 4.19 -39.73 -16.78
CA TRP A 660 5.35 -40.56 -16.40
C TRP A 660 6.43 -40.70 -17.49
N GLU A 661 6.16 -40.30 -18.74
CA GLU A 661 7.05 -40.50 -19.91
C GLU A 661 8.35 -39.65 -19.96
N CYS A 662 8.62 -38.75 -18.99
CA CYS A 662 9.75 -37.80 -19.04
C CYS A 662 10.86 -38.06 -18.02
#